data_AF-A0A8T4E8L0-F1
#
_entry.id   AF-A0A8T4E8L0-F1
#
_cell.length_a   1.000
_cell.length_b   1.000
_cell.length_c   1.000
_cell.angle_alpha   90.00
_cell.angle_beta   90.00
_cell.angle_gamma   90.00
#
_symmetry.space_group_name_H-M   'P 1'
#
loop_
_entity.id
_entity.type
_entity.pdbx_description
1 polymer ?
#
loop_
_entity_poly.entity_id
_entity_poly.type
_entity_poly.pdbx_seq_one_letter_code
_entity_poly.pdbx_strand_id
1 'polypeptide(L)'
;MDKGYANQTLYINLSDNIIKIKPVDQKMKETFTGGKGFDLWLMWNGLPKDRIVKWDDPENEICIATGPLGGVTQYPGAGKSIVTSISPMTGIPIDSNVGGYAGPNLKFSGFDAMEIQGKAKKDVYIFIDGDNGLIEIHDASDLPDTAYEITRVLTDRHTQTEGKDMAVVTSGPAAEHAWMGCLNFSWWDMRRNVPRYKQAGRGGIGTVFRNKRIKAIAIKFEKITLELNNPADPDEVKKVGRDHSGEILQLDPKQNRMRVIGTGHLPSIMDEFDLLPTRNFRAGSDPEAVNLFGNVWETIYTDAGKGWDGCWRPCAINCSHCIEGFVPKTGPFKGKNVVVDGPEYETIAGCGSNIGIFNPHYVAELNFYCDAYGIDTISFGTTMGFVMELFEGGYIDEKATGGHKLNWGAAEEALAVLHEMAEGKGFGGQHFGKGVHYLKGYFGDKFNVDCDLMHDIGMEHKGLEYSEYVTKESLAQQGGYGLTLKGPQHDEAWLIFLDQVHNYMPSFEQKAEALHYFPNWRTWFGLNGLCKLPWNDVVPADNAQTKEPAKVPGHVAFYARFFEAMTGKPTKGDDLVKMSEKVYNFQRLFNIRQGKGLRLHDSFIPYRSAGPVTDWEYESRQERYDEQLKESGINIDGMSTTEKNKKLREIREERYRLLTDAAYKRRGWTRNGVPTMEKVKKLGLDWISEVVDIVNKYEGAQPPKDTLPSSEDAWR
;
A
#
# COMPACT_ATOMS: atom_id res chain seq x y z
N MET A 1 29.47 -3.21 5.38
CA MET A 1 28.93 -2.12 4.55
C MET A 1 28.73 -0.93 5.48
N ASP A 2 29.60 0.07 5.38
CA ASP A 2 29.61 1.20 6.34
C ASP A 2 29.13 2.52 5.71
N LYS A 3 28.91 2.52 4.40
CA LYS A 3 28.45 3.65 3.59
C LYS A 3 26.95 3.53 3.32
N GLY A 4 26.23 4.66 3.31
CA GLY A 4 24.77 4.69 3.16
C GLY A 4 23.96 4.39 4.43
N TYR A 5 24.61 4.06 5.55
CA TYR A 5 23.97 3.69 6.82
C TYR A 5 24.40 4.62 7.96
N ALA A 6 23.47 4.91 8.87
CA ALA A 6 23.76 5.57 10.14
C ALA A 6 24.31 4.59 11.20
N ASN A 7 24.10 3.28 10.99
CA ASN A 7 24.59 2.17 11.82
C ASN A 7 23.94 2.08 13.21
N GLN A 8 22.82 2.75 13.40
CA GLN A 8 22.11 2.80 14.67
C GLN A 8 20.59 2.80 14.43
N THR A 9 19.86 2.29 15.42
CA THR A 9 18.40 2.37 15.48
C THR A 9 17.97 3.01 16.80
N LEU A 10 16.82 3.66 16.77
CA LEU A 10 16.22 4.33 17.91
C LEU A 10 15.10 3.45 18.49
N TYR A 11 15.21 3.08 19.76
CA TYR A 11 14.16 2.38 20.50
C TYR A 11 13.49 3.31 21.50
N ILE A 12 12.16 3.37 21.45
CA ILE A 12 11.33 4.12 22.38
C ILE A 12 10.28 3.19 22.97
N ASN A 13 10.21 3.09 24.30
CA ASN A 13 9.10 2.41 24.98
C ASN A 13 8.27 3.45 25.75
N LEU A 14 7.00 3.56 25.39
CA LEU A 14 6.09 4.57 25.94
C LEU A 14 5.50 4.20 27.31
N SER A 15 5.63 2.93 27.72
CA SER A 15 5.09 2.47 29.01
C SER A 15 5.93 2.96 30.18
N ASP A 16 7.25 3.00 29.98
CA ASP A 16 8.26 3.41 30.95
C ASP A 16 9.11 4.60 30.49
N ASN A 17 8.80 5.16 29.31
CA ASN A 17 9.50 6.28 28.66
C ASN A 17 11.00 6.03 28.45
N ILE A 18 11.39 4.78 28.23
CA ILE A 18 12.77 4.42 27.92
C ILE A 18 13.10 4.83 26.48
N ILE A 19 14.21 5.55 26.31
CA ILE A 19 14.83 5.84 25.02
C ILE A 19 16.21 5.16 24.98
N LYS A 20 16.47 4.36 23.95
CA LYS A 20 17.75 3.65 23.76
C LYS A 20 18.20 3.72 22.31
N ILE A 21 19.51 3.74 22.11
CA ILE A 21 20.13 3.56 20.80
C ILE A 21 20.65 2.12 20.73
N LYS A 22 20.28 1.39 19.68
CA LYS A 22 20.76 0.02 19.43
C LYS A 22 21.65 0.00 18.18
N PRO A 23 22.72 -0.80 18.14
CA PRO A 23 23.58 -0.89 16.97
C PRO A 23 22.90 -1.61 15.81
N VAL A 24 23.20 -1.20 14.58
CA VAL A 24 22.93 -2.00 13.37
C VAL A 24 24.18 -2.78 13.02
N ASP A 25 24.15 -4.09 13.27
CA ASP A 25 25.29 -4.96 12.97
C ASP A 25 25.36 -5.35 11.48
N GLN A 26 26.50 -5.94 11.10
CA GLN A 26 26.76 -6.33 9.72
C GLN A 26 25.83 -7.48 9.25
N LYS A 27 25.42 -8.39 10.16
CA LYS A 27 24.56 -9.52 9.84
C LYS A 27 23.14 -9.05 9.49
N MET A 28 22.64 -8.05 10.21
CA MET A 28 21.37 -7.37 9.95
C MET A 28 21.40 -6.70 8.57
N LYS A 29 22.46 -5.95 8.24
CA LYS A 29 22.60 -5.34 6.90
C LYS A 29 22.64 -6.36 5.76
N GLU A 30 23.38 -7.45 5.93
CA GLU A 30 23.51 -8.48 4.88
C GLU A 30 22.26 -9.32 4.64
N THR A 31 21.46 -9.48 5.69
CA THR A 31 20.23 -10.29 5.65
C THR A 31 19.03 -9.45 5.22
N PHE A 32 18.90 -8.24 5.76
CA PHE A 32 17.69 -7.43 5.64
C PHE A 32 17.85 -6.14 4.82
N THR A 33 19.09 -5.77 4.45
CA THR A 33 19.44 -4.59 3.66
C THR A 33 19.12 -3.24 4.30
N GLY A 34 17.89 -2.98 4.73
CA GLY A 34 17.42 -1.70 5.24
C GLY A 34 15.89 -1.59 5.18
N GLY A 35 15.36 -0.39 5.48
CA GLY A 35 13.93 -0.07 5.28
C GLY A 35 12.99 -1.14 5.85
N LYS A 36 12.07 -1.64 5.03
CA LYS A 36 11.13 -2.72 5.39
C LYS A 36 11.81 -3.93 6.05
N GLY A 37 13.02 -4.29 5.64
CA GLY A 37 13.74 -5.43 6.22
C GLY A 37 14.19 -5.16 7.65
N PHE A 38 14.65 -3.95 7.94
CA PHE A 38 15.02 -3.55 9.30
C PHE A 38 13.79 -3.47 10.18
N ASP A 39 12.72 -2.85 9.68
CA ASP A 39 11.44 -2.78 10.36
C ASP A 39 10.92 -4.17 10.78
N LEU A 40 10.86 -5.13 9.84
CA LEU A 40 10.41 -6.49 10.13
C LEU A 40 11.35 -7.22 11.10
N TRP A 41 12.66 -6.99 11.02
CA TRP A 41 13.63 -7.60 11.92
C TRP A 41 13.50 -7.07 13.35
N LEU A 42 13.31 -5.75 13.51
CA LEU A 42 13.10 -5.13 14.82
C LEU A 42 11.81 -5.66 15.46
N MET A 43 10.69 -5.59 14.72
CA MET A 43 9.42 -6.18 15.14
C MET A 43 9.58 -7.65 15.55
N TRP A 44 10.22 -8.49 14.72
CA TRP A 44 10.40 -9.90 15.02
C TRP A 44 11.05 -10.15 16.38
N ASN A 45 12.03 -9.32 16.75
CA ASN A 45 12.75 -9.42 18.00
C ASN A 45 12.02 -8.76 19.18
N GLY A 46 11.27 -7.69 18.92
CA GLY A 46 10.49 -6.97 19.92
C GLY A 46 9.22 -7.71 20.37
N LEU A 47 8.62 -8.53 19.49
CA LEU A 47 7.41 -9.28 19.78
C LEU A 47 7.66 -10.54 20.64
N PRO A 48 6.79 -10.83 21.64
CA PRO A 48 6.76 -12.10 22.36
C PRO A 48 6.74 -13.32 21.44
N LYS A 49 7.43 -14.39 21.84
CA LYS A 49 7.63 -15.61 21.02
C LYS A 49 6.71 -16.76 21.43
N ASP A 50 6.11 -16.67 22.60
CA ASP A 50 5.26 -17.70 23.23
C ASP A 50 3.77 -17.55 22.90
N ARG A 51 3.36 -16.44 22.27
CA ARG A 51 1.97 -16.17 21.90
C ARG A 51 1.85 -15.36 20.61
N ILE A 52 0.66 -15.40 20.01
CA ILE A 52 0.27 -14.50 18.92
C ILE A 52 0.05 -13.10 19.50
N VAL A 53 0.67 -12.09 18.90
CA VAL A 53 0.52 -10.68 19.29
C VAL A 53 -0.67 -10.07 18.56
N LYS A 54 -1.56 -9.39 19.29
CA LYS A 54 -2.67 -8.62 18.72
C LYS A 54 -2.22 -7.20 18.38
N TRP A 55 -2.94 -6.56 17.47
CA TRP A 55 -2.63 -5.20 17.02
C TRP A 55 -2.63 -4.17 18.15
N ASP A 56 -3.46 -4.37 19.19
CA ASP A 56 -3.62 -3.50 20.35
C ASP A 56 -2.82 -3.94 21.57
N ASP A 57 -1.98 -4.96 21.47
CA ASP A 57 -1.08 -5.33 22.56
C ASP A 57 0.00 -4.25 22.74
N PRO A 58 0.44 -3.94 23.98
CA PRO A 58 1.52 -2.97 24.20
C PRO A 58 2.83 -3.39 23.54
N GLU A 59 3.06 -4.70 23.37
CA GLU A 59 4.25 -5.25 22.73
C GLU A 59 4.27 -5.09 21.21
N ASN A 60 3.10 -4.89 20.56
CA ASN A 60 3.07 -4.58 19.13
C ASN A 60 3.90 -3.33 18.87
N GLU A 61 4.72 -3.33 17.82
CA GLU A 61 5.61 -2.21 17.52
C GLU A 61 5.11 -1.40 16.33
N ILE A 62 5.47 -0.12 16.32
CA ILE A 62 5.47 0.69 15.11
C ILE A 62 6.94 0.92 14.75
N CYS A 63 7.39 0.36 13.65
CA CYS A 63 8.75 0.57 13.15
C CYS A 63 8.72 1.50 11.93
N ILE A 64 9.61 2.48 11.88
CA ILE A 64 9.79 3.41 10.77
C ILE A 64 11.25 3.38 10.33
N ALA A 65 11.50 3.04 9.07
CA ALA A 65 12.86 3.01 8.53
C ALA A 65 12.96 3.69 7.16
N THR A 66 14.17 4.15 6.85
CA THR A 66 14.55 4.59 5.51
C THR A 66 15.81 3.81 5.10
N GLY A 67 15.80 3.24 3.90
CA GLY A 67 16.87 2.33 3.48
C GLY A 67 18.21 3.03 3.19
N PRO A 68 19.25 2.28 2.78
CA PRO A 68 20.57 2.86 2.52
C PRO A 68 20.60 3.95 1.44
N LEU A 69 19.64 3.94 0.51
CA LEU A 69 19.52 4.93 -0.56
C LEU A 69 18.54 6.06 -0.22
N GLY A 70 17.83 5.96 0.91
CA GLY A 70 16.86 6.95 1.36
C GLY A 70 17.54 8.25 1.83
N GLY A 71 16.94 9.38 1.49
CA GLY A 71 17.44 10.74 1.75
C GLY A 71 18.47 11.25 0.73
N VAL A 72 18.84 10.46 -0.28
CA VAL A 72 19.80 10.93 -1.30
C VAL A 72 19.17 12.08 -2.10
N THR A 73 19.85 13.23 -2.14
CA THR A 73 19.37 14.46 -2.78
C THR A 73 19.78 14.59 -4.24
N GLN A 74 20.52 13.61 -4.77
CA GLN A 74 20.97 13.59 -6.15
C GLN A 74 20.09 12.70 -7.04
N TYR A 75 19.23 11.87 -6.45
CA TYR A 75 18.49 10.83 -7.17
C TYR A 75 16.96 11.02 -7.06
N PRO A 76 16.19 10.83 -8.16
CA PRO A 76 14.75 10.99 -8.13
C PRO A 76 14.07 9.89 -7.30
N GLY A 77 13.15 10.28 -6.40
CA GLY A 77 12.34 9.32 -5.64
C GLY A 77 13.02 8.70 -4.42
N ALA A 78 14.12 9.26 -3.92
CA ALA A 78 14.84 8.75 -2.75
C ALA A 78 14.27 9.18 -1.39
N GLY A 79 13.02 9.63 -1.32
CA GLY A 79 12.39 10.13 -0.09
C GLY A 79 11.38 9.21 0.55
N LYS A 80 11.49 7.88 0.36
CA LYS A 80 10.49 6.96 0.91
C LYS A 80 10.88 6.49 2.31
N SER A 81 9.88 6.44 3.18
CA SER A 81 9.91 5.77 4.47
C SER A 81 9.03 4.52 4.39
N ILE A 82 9.39 3.48 5.12
CA ILE A 82 8.51 2.34 5.37
C ILE A 82 8.03 2.42 6.80
N VAL A 83 6.77 2.04 7.02
CA VAL A 83 6.21 1.83 8.36
C VAL A 83 5.66 0.42 8.46
N THR A 84 5.93 -0.27 9.55
CA THR A 84 5.37 -1.60 9.82
C THR A 84 4.74 -1.70 11.20
N SER A 85 3.77 -2.59 11.32
CA SER A 85 3.14 -2.99 12.59
C SER A 85 2.35 -4.30 12.40
N ILE A 86 1.82 -4.88 13.48
CA ILE A 86 0.74 -5.88 13.36
C ILE A 86 -0.56 -5.13 13.07
N SER A 87 -1.19 -5.46 11.94
CA SER A 87 -2.38 -4.77 11.45
C SER A 87 -3.64 -5.07 12.28
N PRO A 88 -4.46 -4.06 12.62
CA PRO A 88 -5.82 -4.30 13.13
C PRO A 88 -6.77 -4.94 12.12
N MET A 89 -6.53 -4.74 10.81
CA MET A 89 -7.38 -5.27 9.74
C MET A 89 -7.05 -6.74 9.45
N THR A 90 -5.76 -7.08 9.38
CA THR A 90 -5.31 -8.41 8.91
C THR A 90 -4.75 -9.29 10.02
N GLY A 91 -4.37 -8.73 11.18
CA GLY A 91 -3.77 -9.48 12.30
C GLY A 91 -2.36 -10.02 12.03
N ILE A 92 -1.74 -9.63 10.91
CA ILE A 92 -0.37 -10.01 10.51
C ILE A 92 0.49 -8.76 10.29
N PRO A 93 1.82 -8.92 10.13
CA PRO A 93 2.69 -7.81 9.75
C PRO A 93 2.21 -7.12 8.47
N ILE A 94 1.92 -5.83 8.58
CA ILE A 94 1.66 -4.94 7.46
C ILE A 94 2.88 -4.03 7.26
N ASP A 95 3.15 -3.67 6.01
CA ASP A 95 4.09 -2.62 5.64
C ASP A 95 3.40 -1.59 4.74
N SER A 96 3.71 -0.32 4.97
CA SER A 96 3.18 0.80 4.22
C SER A 96 4.32 1.73 3.79
N ASN A 97 4.36 2.06 2.50
CA ASN A 97 5.39 2.92 1.90
C ASN A 97 4.85 4.34 1.74
N VAL A 98 5.58 5.33 2.24
CA VAL A 98 5.15 6.73 2.23
C VAL A 98 6.30 7.63 1.81
N GLY A 99 6.01 8.66 1.01
CA GLY A 99 7.00 9.68 0.64
C GLY A 99 7.10 10.78 1.68
N GLY A 100 8.06 11.68 1.52
CA GLY A 100 8.20 12.84 2.39
C GLY A 100 9.57 12.91 3.04
N TYR A 101 9.62 13.64 4.16
CA TYR A 101 10.88 14.03 4.78
C TYR A 101 11.13 13.27 6.09
N ALA A 102 10.14 12.59 6.67
CA ALA A 102 10.28 11.94 7.98
C ALA A 102 11.40 10.88 8.01
N GLY A 103 11.39 9.92 7.08
CA GLY A 103 12.45 8.92 6.96
C GLY A 103 13.82 9.54 6.71
N PRO A 104 14.00 10.37 5.67
CA PRO A 104 15.25 11.11 5.45
C PRO A 104 15.75 11.86 6.69
N ASN A 105 14.90 12.66 7.35
CA ASN A 105 15.27 13.43 8.53
C ASN A 105 15.66 12.51 9.71
N LEU A 106 14.96 11.39 9.89
CA LEU A 106 15.32 10.39 10.91
C LEU A 106 16.72 9.82 10.67
N LYS A 107 17.05 9.51 9.43
CA LYS A 107 18.38 9.02 9.04
C LYS A 107 19.47 10.05 9.24
N PHE A 108 19.23 11.29 8.85
CA PHE A 108 20.20 12.36 9.08
C PHE A 108 20.38 12.67 10.57
N SER A 109 19.35 12.41 11.38
CA SER A 109 19.43 12.45 12.85
C SER A 109 20.26 11.30 13.45
N GLY A 110 20.75 10.36 12.63
CA GLY A 110 21.64 9.28 13.04
C GLY A 110 20.98 7.90 13.15
N PHE A 111 19.76 7.70 12.64
CA PHE A 111 19.03 6.44 12.81
C PHE A 111 18.54 5.83 11.49
N ASP A 112 18.98 4.60 11.18
CA ASP A 112 18.50 3.85 10.01
C ASP A 112 17.04 3.40 10.17
N ALA A 113 16.61 3.21 11.42
CA ALA A 113 15.25 2.84 11.79
C ALA A 113 14.91 3.31 13.21
N MET A 114 13.62 3.45 13.49
CA MET A 114 13.06 3.67 14.82
C MET A 114 11.99 2.62 15.11
N GLU A 115 11.96 2.08 16.32
CA GLU A 115 10.94 1.15 16.83
C GLU A 115 10.28 1.76 18.08
N ILE A 116 8.94 1.78 18.08
CA ILE A 116 8.13 2.33 19.17
C ILE A 116 7.27 1.21 19.76
N GLN A 117 7.51 0.91 21.04
CA GLN A 117 6.80 -0.11 21.81
C GLN A 117 6.06 0.52 23.00
N GLY A 118 5.18 -0.25 23.64
CA GLY A 118 4.46 0.18 24.83
C GLY A 118 3.26 1.07 24.51
N LYS A 119 2.67 1.66 25.55
CA LYS A 119 1.59 2.65 25.44
C LYS A 119 1.80 3.76 26.45
N ALA A 120 1.67 5.01 26.02
CA ALA A 120 1.77 6.13 26.94
C ALA A 120 0.53 6.21 27.85
N LYS A 121 0.70 6.78 29.04
CA LYS A 121 -0.39 6.96 30.03
C LYS A 121 -1.38 8.08 29.66
N LYS A 122 -0.97 8.97 28.77
CA LYS A 122 -1.70 10.13 28.24
C LYS A 122 -1.25 10.37 26.81
N ASP A 123 -1.92 11.26 26.10
CA ASP A 123 -1.48 11.63 24.76
C ASP A 123 -0.11 12.31 24.80
N VAL A 124 0.79 11.84 23.93
CA VAL A 124 2.17 12.32 23.82
C VAL A 124 2.54 12.64 22.38
N TYR A 125 3.54 13.49 22.19
CA TYR A 125 4.26 13.58 20.93
C TYR A 125 5.74 13.31 21.16
N ILE A 126 6.37 12.64 20.19
CA ILE A 126 7.80 12.37 20.20
C ILE A 126 8.47 13.46 19.38
N PHE A 127 9.49 14.10 19.95
CA PHE A 127 10.28 15.13 19.27
C PHE A 127 11.71 14.64 19.07
N ILE A 128 12.18 14.71 17.83
CA ILE A 128 13.56 14.41 17.44
C ILE A 128 14.13 15.68 16.81
N ASP A 129 15.05 16.32 17.52
CA ASP A 129 15.85 17.42 16.99
C ASP A 129 17.20 16.86 16.57
N GLY A 130 17.28 16.46 15.30
CA GLY A 130 18.48 15.85 14.74
C GLY A 130 19.66 16.82 14.62
N ASP A 131 19.40 18.12 14.55
CA ASP A 131 20.47 19.13 14.48
C ASP A 131 21.20 19.26 15.83
N ASN A 132 20.49 19.06 16.95
CA ASN A 132 21.03 19.16 18.30
C ASN A 132 21.23 17.81 19.01
N GLY A 133 20.85 16.70 18.38
CA GLY A 133 20.97 15.35 18.95
C GLY A 133 20.06 15.12 20.16
N LEU A 134 18.86 15.72 20.16
CA LEU A 134 17.90 15.65 21.26
C LEU A 134 16.68 14.79 20.88
N ILE A 135 16.25 13.94 21.81
CA ILE A 135 15.06 13.08 21.67
C ILE A 135 14.24 13.19 22.95
N GLU A 136 12.97 13.60 22.81
CA GLU A 136 12.09 13.87 23.94
C GLU A 136 10.68 13.32 23.72
N ILE A 137 10.02 12.94 24.81
CA ILE A 137 8.61 12.56 24.84
C ILE A 137 7.87 13.66 25.61
N HIS A 138 7.00 14.38 24.90
CA HIS A 138 6.26 15.53 25.42
C HIS A 138 4.80 15.19 25.67
N ASP A 139 4.16 15.90 26.58
CA ASP A 139 2.70 15.94 26.67
C ASP A 139 2.12 16.53 25.38
N ALA A 140 1.05 15.92 24.87
CA ALA A 140 0.34 16.37 23.68
C ALA A 140 -1.12 16.72 23.94
N SER A 141 -1.50 16.94 25.20
CA SER A 141 -2.89 17.21 25.57
C SER A 141 -3.38 18.59 25.07
N ASP A 142 -2.45 19.47 24.72
CA ASP A 142 -2.72 20.79 24.15
C ASP A 142 -2.79 20.79 22.61
N LEU A 143 -2.42 19.68 21.96
CA LEU A 143 -2.45 19.58 20.51
C LEU A 143 -3.89 19.39 20.00
N PRO A 144 -4.22 19.96 18.83
CA PRO A 144 -5.49 19.71 18.16
C PRO A 144 -5.59 18.26 17.67
N ASP A 145 -6.72 17.89 17.07
CA ASP A 145 -6.98 16.50 16.68
C ASP A 145 -6.65 16.18 15.22
N THR A 146 -6.66 17.18 14.33
CA THR A 146 -6.49 16.93 12.89
C THR A 146 -5.04 17.05 12.44
N ALA A 147 -4.65 16.25 11.44
CA ALA A 147 -3.28 16.19 10.93
C ALA A 147 -2.73 17.57 10.51
N TYR A 148 -3.56 18.36 9.83
CA TYR A 148 -3.24 19.70 9.34
C TYR A 148 -2.91 20.68 10.48
N GLU A 149 -3.74 20.69 11.52
CA GLU A 149 -3.59 21.61 12.64
C GLU A 149 -2.41 21.21 13.54
N ILE A 150 -2.25 19.91 13.81
CA ILE A 150 -1.13 19.37 14.60
C ILE A 150 0.21 19.78 13.97
N THR A 151 0.35 19.57 12.66
CA THR A 151 1.60 19.88 11.95
C THR A 151 1.92 21.36 12.03
N ARG A 152 0.94 22.25 11.83
CA ARG A 152 1.16 23.70 11.95
C ARG A 152 1.64 24.09 13.35
N VAL A 153 0.94 23.63 14.38
CA VAL A 153 1.28 23.94 15.78
C VAL A 153 2.69 23.47 16.13
N LEU A 154 3.05 22.23 15.74
CA LEU A 154 4.38 21.70 16.03
C LEU A 154 5.48 22.39 15.23
N THR A 155 5.24 22.73 13.96
CA THR A 155 6.21 23.47 13.15
C THR A 155 6.47 24.86 13.72
N ASP A 156 5.42 25.60 14.09
CA ASP A 156 5.57 26.93 14.68
C ASP A 156 6.22 26.86 16.08
N ARG A 157 6.03 25.75 16.82
CA ARG A 157 6.63 25.52 18.15
C ARG A 157 8.14 25.24 18.09
N HIS A 158 8.59 24.47 17.11
CA HIS A 158 9.96 23.91 17.08
C HIS A 158 10.87 24.52 16.00
N THR A 159 10.34 25.41 15.15
CA THR A 159 11.12 26.12 14.13
C THR A 159 11.02 27.63 14.35
N GLN A 160 12.16 28.32 14.39
CA GLN A 160 12.26 29.77 14.61
C GLN A 160 12.69 30.54 13.34
N THR A 161 13.17 29.82 12.34
CA THR A 161 13.88 30.34 11.16
C THR A 161 13.00 30.30 9.91
N GLU A 162 13.33 31.16 8.94
CA GLU A 162 12.94 30.95 7.54
C GLU A 162 13.46 29.56 7.12
N GLY A 163 12.56 28.59 6.92
CA GLY A 163 12.96 27.22 6.53
C GLY A 163 11.94 26.14 6.87
N LYS A 164 11.29 26.20 8.05
CA LYS A 164 10.27 25.22 8.49
C LYS A 164 10.62 23.75 8.16
N ASP A 165 11.91 23.40 8.22
CA ASP A 165 12.47 22.11 7.80
C ASP A 165 12.24 21.03 8.86
N MET A 166 10.99 20.56 8.92
CA MET A 166 10.53 19.54 9.83
C MET A 166 9.49 18.66 9.15
N ALA A 167 9.51 17.36 9.48
CA ALA A 167 8.46 16.42 9.12
C ALA A 167 7.67 16.05 10.36
N VAL A 168 6.35 15.98 10.23
CA VAL A 168 5.45 15.52 11.29
C VAL A 168 4.69 14.31 10.80
N VAL A 169 4.81 13.20 11.52
CA VAL A 169 3.99 12.02 11.35
C VAL A 169 2.80 12.11 12.31
N THR A 170 1.59 12.06 11.79
CA THR A 170 0.34 12.14 12.57
C THR A 170 -0.65 11.06 12.15
N SER A 171 -1.70 10.88 12.93
CA SER A 171 -2.94 10.23 12.50
C SER A 171 -4.11 11.09 12.96
N GLY A 172 -5.23 11.05 12.25
CA GLY A 172 -6.39 11.87 12.59
C GLY A 172 -7.34 11.20 13.60
N PRO A 173 -8.43 11.89 13.98
CA PRO A 173 -9.36 11.44 15.01
C PRO A 173 -10.04 10.10 14.72
N ALA A 174 -10.30 9.76 13.45
CA ALA A 174 -11.00 8.52 13.13
C ALA A 174 -10.18 7.27 13.48
N ALA A 175 -8.85 7.38 13.52
CA ALA A 175 -7.97 6.28 13.91
C ALA A 175 -8.13 5.85 15.39
N GLU A 176 -8.83 6.62 16.23
CA GLU A 176 -9.20 6.19 17.59
C GLU A 176 -10.32 5.14 17.59
N HIS A 177 -11.04 5.00 16.48
CA HIS A 177 -12.28 4.22 16.39
C HIS A 177 -12.31 3.24 15.21
N ALA A 178 -11.66 3.59 14.09
CA ALA A 178 -11.58 2.80 12.88
C ALA A 178 -10.33 1.91 12.86
N TRP A 179 -10.44 0.70 12.30
CA TRP A 179 -9.30 -0.20 12.05
C TRP A 179 -8.55 0.16 10.77
N MET A 180 -9.18 0.88 9.84
CA MET A 180 -8.56 1.38 8.60
C MET A 180 -7.84 2.73 8.77
N GLY A 181 -7.33 3.02 9.97
CA GLY A 181 -6.62 4.26 10.27
C GLY A 181 -5.23 4.33 9.62
N CYS A 182 -4.89 5.45 8.99
CA CYS A 182 -3.62 5.66 8.30
C CYS A 182 -2.71 6.69 9.01
N LEU A 183 -1.45 6.75 8.59
CA LEU A 183 -0.51 7.79 9.03
C LEU A 183 -0.29 8.83 7.94
N ASN A 184 -0.30 10.09 8.33
CA ASN A 184 0.02 11.25 7.50
C ASN A 184 1.48 11.65 7.75
N PHE A 185 2.28 11.70 6.70
CA PHE A 185 3.68 12.14 6.72
C PHE A 185 3.79 13.49 6.04
N SER A 186 4.09 14.52 6.81
CA SER A 186 4.12 15.87 6.30
C SER A 186 5.48 16.30 5.76
N TRP A 187 5.46 17.31 4.89
CA TRP A 187 6.56 18.24 4.67
C TRP A 187 6.02 19.65 4.52
N TRP A 188 6.87 20.64 4.77
CA TRP A 188 6.47 22.03 4.56
C TRP A 188 6.68 22.45 3.11
N ASP A 189 5.61 22.89 2.44
CA ASP A 189 5.71 23.54 1.14
C ASP A 189 6.01 25.01 1.32
N MET A 190 7.29 25.37 1.14
CA MET A 190 7.77 26.74 1.27
C MET A 190 7.12 27.72 0.29
N ARG A 191 6.70 27.26 -0.91
CA ARG A 191 6.06 28.13 -1.90
C ARG A 191 4.64 28.51 -1.45
N ARG A 192 3.90 27.52 -0.96
CA ARG A 192 2.50 27.69 -0.55
C ARG A 192 2.33 28.07 0.93
N ASN A 193 3.41 27.96 1.71
CA ASN A 193 3.43 28.18 3.15
C ASN A 193 2.38 27.35 3.92
N VAL A 194 2.24 26.08 3.52
CA VAL A 194 1.32 25.11 4.13
C VAL A 194 2.02 23.75 4.31
N PRO A 195 1.61 22.93 5.29
CA PRO A 195 2.01 21.54 5.31
C PRO A 195 1.32 20.78 4.17
N ARG A 196 2.07 19.89 3.53
CA ARG A 196 1.60 18.95 2.51
C ARG A 196 1.84 17.52 3.00
N TYR A 197 1.09 16.56 2.49
CA TYR A 197 1.07 15.20 3.03
C TYR A 197 1.26 14.10 1.99
N LYS A 198 1.82 12.99 2.48
CA LYS A 198 1.68 11.65 1.89
C LYS A 198 1.30 10.66 2.98
N GLN A 199 0.64 9.59 2.57
CA GLN A 199 0.02 8.66 3.50
C GLN A 199 0.78 7.34 3.54
N ALA A 200 1.10 6.87 4.74
CA ALA A 200 1.28 5.45 4.97
C ALA A 200 -0.14 4.86 5.12
N GLY A 201 -0.78 4.65 3.98
CA GLY A 201 -2.24 4.52 3.85
C GLY A 201 -2.84 3.28 4.50
N ARG A 202 -2.30 2.10 4.17
CA ARG A 202 -3.07 0.85 4.29
C ARG A 202 -2.78 0.05 5.55
N GLY A 203 -3.76 -0.73 5.97
CA GLY A 203 -3.61 -1.77 6.99
C GLY A 203 -3.67 -1.30 8.43
N GLY A 204 -4.07 -0.05 8.71
CA GLY A 204 -4.48 0.35 10.05
C GLY A 204 -3.38 0.78 11.01
N ILE A 205 -2.19 1.16 10.51
CA ILE A 205 -1.07 1.58 11.38
C ILE A 205 -1.42 2.87 12.15
N GLY A 206 -2.24 3.76 11.58
CA GLY A 206 -2.74 4.95 12.29
C GLY A 206 -3.55 4.59 13.54
N THR A 207 -4.32 3.49 13.47
CA THR A 207 -5.06 2.97 14.62
C THR A 207 -4.13 2.47 15.72
N VAL A 208 -3.05 1.76 15.36
CA VAL A 208 -2.02 1.34 16.32
C VAL A 208 -1.35 2.57 16.95
N PHE A 209 -1.06 3.59 16.16
CA PHE A 209 -0.44 4.85 16.59
C PHE A 209 -1.28 5.58 17.65
N ARG A 210 -2.58 5.73 17.41
CA ARG A 210 -3.50 6.33 18.39
C ARG A 210 -3.77 5.41 19.59
N ASN A 211 -3.82 4.09 19.40
CA ASN A 211 -3.94 3.13 20.50
C ASN A 211 -2.78 3.21 21.50
N LYS A 212 -1.58 3.56 21.01
CA LYS A 212 -0.39 3.83 21.83
C LYS A 212 -0.36 5.22 22.46
N ARG A 213 -1.40 6.04 22.23
CA ARG A 213 -1.55 7.44 22.66
C ARG A 213 -0.51 8.39 22.05
N ILE A 214 -0.04 8.09 20.84
CA ILE A 214 0.87 8.97 20.10
C ILE A 214 0.03 9.93 19.28
N LYS A 215 0.10 11.24 19.54
CA LYS A 215 -0.54 12.28 18.72
C LYS A 215 0.33 12.65 17.53
N ALA A 216 1.65 12.70 17.71
CA ALA A 216 2.59 13.01 16.63
C ALA A 216 4.00 12.48 16.88
N ILE A 217 4.76 12.35 15.80
CA ILE A 217 6.22 12.28 15.81
C ILE A 217 6.72 13.45 14.98
N ALA A 218 7.44 14.39 15.60
CA ALA A 218 8.04 15.54 14.93
C ALA A 218 9.55 15.33 14.80
N ILE A 219 10.05 15.39 13.57
CA ILE A 219 11.45 15.12 13.22
C ILE A 219 12.02 16.33 12.48
N LYS A 220 12.86 17.08 13.18
CA LYS A 220 13.51 18.29 12.70
C LYS A 220 14.93 17.98 12.24
N PHE A 221 15.27 18.45 11.05
CA PHE A 221 16.64 18.43 10.53
C PHE A 221 16.81 19.48 9.42
N GLU A 222 17.61 20.53 9.65
CA GLU A 222 17.75 21.67 8.74
C GLU A 222 18.93 21.50 7.76
N LYS A 223 20.06 20.94 8.22
CA LYS A 223 21.35 21.02 7.47
C LYS A 223 21.53 19.93 6.42
N ILE A 224 20.72 19.93 5.38
CA ILE A 224 20.82 18.93 4.29
C ILE A 224 22.03 19.21 3.39
N THR A 225 22.94 18.22 3.27
CA THR A 225 24.10 18.28 2.34
C THR A 225 24.18 17.05 1.44
N LEU A 226 24.95 17.16 0.36
CA LEU A 226 25.18 16.06 -0.60
C LEU A 226 25.91 14.86 0.02
N GLU A 227 26.61 15.05 1.14
CA GLU A 227 27.48 14.05 1.77
C GLU A 227 26.83 13.36 2.99
N LEU A 228 25.62 13.77 3.41
CA LEU A 228 24.99 13.29 4.66
C LEU A 228 24.83 11.77 4.75
N ASN A 229 24.58 11.10 3.63
CA ASN A 229 24.45 9.65 3.57
C ASN A 229 25.80 8.92 3.37
N ASN A 230 26.92 9.66 3.41
CA ASN A 230 28.27 9.13 3.27
C ASN A 230 28.38 8.13 2.09
N PRO A 231 28.14 8.58 0.84
CA PRO A 231 28.22 7.70 -0.33
C PRO A 231 29.65 7.16 -0.50
N ALA A 232 29.77 5.95 -1.06
CA ALA A 232 31.08 5.37 -1.39
C ALA A 232 31.73 6.06 -2.60
N ASP A 233 30.92 6.47 -3.57
CA ASP A 233 31.31 7.24 -4.76
C ASP A 233 30.30 8.40 -4.98
N PRO A 234 30.56 9.58 -4.37
CA PRO A 234 29.67 10.74 -4.49
C PRO A 234 29.48 11.22 -5.93
N ASP A 235 30.46 11.03 -6.81
CA ASP A 235 30.42 11.53 -8.18
C ASP A 235 29.61 10.62 -9.10
N GLU A 236 29.73 9.30 -8.92
CA GLU A 236 28.86 8.34 -9.61
C GLU A 236 27.39 8.48 -9.15
N VAL A 237 27.14 8.75 -7.86
CA VAL A 237 25.78 9.06 -7.35
C VAL A 237 25.18 10.28 -8.07
N LYS A 238 25.96 11.36 -8.24
CA LYS A 238 25.51 12.55 -8.99
C LYS A 238 25.25 12.22 -10.46
N LYS A 239 26.11 11.41 -11.08
CA LYS A 239 25.99 11.03 -12.49
C LYS A 239 24.74 10.19 -12.74
N VAL A 240 24.56 9.10 -12.00
CA VAL A 240 23.40 8.21 -12.17
C VAL A 240 22.07 8.93 -11.88
N GLY A 241 22.06 9.81 -10.87
CA GLY A 241 20.90 10.64 -10.56
C GLY A 241 20.56 11.66 -11.64
N ARG A 242 21.58 12.28 -12.26
CA ARG A 242 21.43 13.20 -13.40
C ARG A 242 20.90 12.47 -14.64
N ASP A 243 21.49 11.32 -14.97
CA ASP A 243 21.10 10.52 -16.14
C ASP A 243 19.62 10.15 -16.04
N HIS A 244 19.20 9.58 -14.90
CA HIS A 244 17.81 9.15 -14.71
C HIS A 244 16.84 10.34 -14.63
N SER A 245 17.20 11.43 -13.94
CA SER A 245 16.36 12.63 -13.92
C SER A 245 16.20 13.26 -15.30
N GLY A 246 17.28 13.28 -16.09
CA GLY A 246 17.27 13.77 -17.46
C GLY A 246 16.34 12.95 -18.36
N GLU A 247 16.40 11.62 -18.23
CA GLU A 247 15.50 10.72 -18.93
C GLU A 247 14.03 10.99 -18.57
N ILE A 248 13.71 11.07 -17.27
CA ILE A 248 12.36 11.38 -16.78
C ILE A 248 11.84 12.69 -17.38
N LEU A 249 12.64 13.76 -17.31
CA LEU A 249 12.25 15.07 -17.84
C LEU A 249 12.03 15.07 -19.36
N GLN A 250 12.77 14.24 -20.09
CA GLN A 250 12.66 14.15 -21.54
C GLN A 250 11.47 13.28 -22.00
N LEU A 251 11.15 12.23 -21.25
CA LEU A 251 10.20 11.19 -21.67
C LEU A 251 8.82 11.31 -21.02
N ASP A 252 8.70 11.83 -19.80
CA ASP A 252 7.40 11.98 -19.10
C ASP A 252 6.34 12.73 -19.94
N PRO A 253 6.66 13.86 -20.61
CA PRO A 253 5.67 14.58 -21.44
C PRO A 253 5.16 13.80 -22.66
N LYS A 254 5.86 12.71 -23.04
CA LYS A 254 5.54 11.84 -24.18
C LYS A 254 4.91 10.52 -23.73
N GLN A 255 4.82 10.28 -22.44
CA GLN A 255 4.30 9.08 -21.81
C GLN A 255 3.18 9.48 -20.85
N ASN A 256 3.38 9.29 -19.54
CA ASN A 256 2.30 9.34 -18.56
C ASN A 256 1.94 10.76 -18.07
N ARG A 257 2.73 11.79 -18.41
CA ARG A 257 2.52 13.18 -17.96
C ARG A 257 2.40 13.29 -16.43
N MET A 258 3.18 12.51 -15.68
CA MET A 258 3.16 12.46 -14.21
C MET A 258 3.39 13.83 -13.58
N ARG A 259 4.23 14.66 -14.21
CA ARG A 259 4.49 16.03 -13.76
C ARG A 259 3.27 16.95 -13.88
N VAL A 260 2.32 16.63 -14.76
CA VAL A 260 1.13 17.49 -15.00
C VAL A 260 -0.06 17.01 -14.20
N ILE A 261 -0.33 15.71 -14.21
CA ILE A 261 -1.57 15.12 -13.67
C ILE A 261 -1.33 13.97 -12.68
N GLY A 262 -0.08 13.60 -12.43
CA GLY A 262 0.27 12.55 -11.48
C GLY A 262 -0.34 11.21 -11.89
N THR A 263 -0.74 10.40 -10.89
CA THR A 263 -1.43 9.14 -11.15
C THR A 263 -2.85 9.34 -11.71
N GLY A 264 -3.40 10.55 -11.66
CA GLY A 264 -4.72 10.90 -12.21
C GLY A 264 -4.86 10.75 -13.72
N HIS A 265 -3.81 10.36 -14.45
CA HIS A 265 -3.88 9.95 -15.85
C HIS A 265 -4.48 8.55 -16.04
N LEU A 266 -4.45 7.70 -15.02
CA LEU A 266 -4.87 6.30 -15.10
C LEU A 266 -6.36 6.06 -15.31
N PRO A 267 -7.33 6.86 -14.79
CA PRO A 267 -8.76 6.55 -14.92
C PRO A 267 -9.21 6.30 -16.35
N SER A 268 -8.74 7.09 -17.33
CA SER A 268 -9.11 6.91 -18.73
C SER A 268 -8.54 5.63 -19.34
N ILE A 269 -7.31 5.27 -18.99
CA ILE A 269 -6.68 4.03 -19.47
C ILE A 269 -7.39 2.83 -18.84
N MET A 270 -7.71 2.92 -17.55
CA MET A 270 -8.39 1.81 -16.86
C MET A 270 -9.81 1.63 -17.40
N ASP A 271 -10.54 2.70 -17.67
CA ASP A 271 -11.87 2.63 -18.29
C ASP A 271 -11.82 2.02 -19.71
N GLU A 272 -10.88 2.46 -20.56
CA GLU A 272 -10.72 1.96 -21.94
C GLU A 272 -10.46 0.44 -22.01
N PHE A 273 -9.80 -0.13 -21.01
CA PHE A 273 -9.47 -1.55 -20.94
C PHE A 273 -10.42 -2.37 -20.04
N ASP A 274 -11.53 -1.77 -19.57
CA ASP A 274 -12.48 -2.36 -18.61
C ASP A 274 -11.83 -2.80 -17.28
N LEU A 275 -10.94 -1.97 -16.76
CA LEU A 275 -10.15 -2.19 -15.55
C LEU A 275 -10.49 -1.20 -14.43
N LEU A 276 -11.26 -0.14 -14.69
CA LEU A 276 -11.66 0.86 -13.70
C LEU A 276 -12.80 0.30 -12.83
N PRO A 277 -12.59 0.11 -11.51
CA PRO A 277 -13.68 -0.39 -10.66
C PRO A 277 -14.86 0.56 -10.67
N THR A 278 -16.02 0.02 -11.04
CA THR A 278 -17.29 0.75 -11.09
C THR A 278 -18.34 -0.01 -10.29
N ARG A 279 -18.97 0.68 -9.34
CA ARG A 279 -20.03 0.16 -8.46
C ARG A 279 -19.66 -1.18 -7.80
N ASN A 280 -18.67 -1.17 -6.90
CA ASN A 280 -18.08 -2.33 -6.21
C ASN A 280 -17.53 -3.41 -7.16
N PHE A 281 -16.67 -2.98 -8.08
CA PHE A 281 -16.01 -3.85 -9.07
C PHE A 281 -16.98 -4.67 -9.95
N ARG A 282 -18.27 -4.31 -9.99
CA ARG A 282 -19.30 -4.98 -10.80
C ARG A 282 -18.98 -4.81 -12.28
N ALA A 283 -18.58 -3.62 -12.68
CA ALA A 283 -18.11 -3.29 -14.03
C ALA A 283 -16.67 -2.74 -14.00
N GLY A 284 -16.07 -2.65 -15.20
CA GLY A 284 -14.72 -2.13 -15.44
C GLY A 284 -14.68 -0.76 -16.12
N SER A 285 -15.85 -0.19 -16.42
CA SER A 285 -16.02 1.07 -17.13
C SER A 285 -17.38 1.69 -16.83
N ASP A 286 -17.53 3.00 -17.06
CA ASP A 286 -18.82 3.71 -16.98
C ASP A 286 -18.85 4.91 -17.94
N PRO A 287 -19.93 5.17 -18.68
CA PRO A 287 -20.04 6.36 -19.53
C PRO A 287 -19.79 7.69 -18.80
N GLU A 288 -20.09 7.78 -17.50
CA GLU A 288 -19.84 8.97 -16.68
C GLU A 288 -18.39 9.09 -16.18
N ALA A 289 -17.56 8.04 -16.35
CA ALA A 289 -16.16 8.02 -15.91
C ALA A 289 -15.31 9.11 -16.57
N VAL A 290 -15.73 9.63 -17.73
CA VAL A 290 -15.11 10.78 -18.41
C VAL A 290 -14.98 12.01 -17.52
N ASN A 291 -15.86 12.14 -16.51
CA ASN A 291 -15.83 13.23 -15.52
C ASN A 291 -14.72 13.08 -14.47
N LEU A 292 -14.03 11.93 -14.45
CA LEU A 292 -12.93 11.61 -13.54
C LEU A 292 -11.59 11.45 -14.27
N PHE A 293 -11.54 11.70 -15.58
CA PHE A 293 -10.33 11.54 -16.39
C PHE A 293 -9.29 12.64 -16.14
N GLY A 294 -8.05 12.37 -16.55
CA GLY A 294 -6.92 13.25 -16.28
C GLY A 294 -7.09 14.68 -16.79
N ASN A 295 -7.80 14.89 -17.90
CA ASN A 295 -8.11 16.23 -18.42
C ASN A 295 -9.03 17.04 -17.49
N VAL A 296 -9.88 16.40 -16.70
CA VAL A 296 -10.69 17.07 -15.68
C VAL A 296 -9.79 17.49 -14.51
N TRP A 297 -8.97 16.57 -14.00
CA TRP A 297 -8.05 16.86 -12.90
C TRP A 297 -6.98 17.90 -13.25
N GLU A 298 -6.50 17.93 -14.50
CA GLU A 298 -5.57 18.96 -15.00
C GLU A 298 -6.15 20.38 -14.82
N THR A 299 -7.47 20.55 -14.92
CA THR A 299 -8.14 21.85 -14.70
C THR A 299 -8.39 22.18 -13.22
N ILE A 300 -8.38 21.17 -12.36
CA ILE A 300 -8.66 21.30 -10.92
C ILE A 300 -7.37 21.49 -10.12
N TYR A 301 -6.29 20.80 -10.50
CA TYR A 301 -5.01 20.92 -9.82
C TYR A 301 -4.41 22.31 -9.96
N THR A 302 -3.94 22.83 -8.83
CA THR A 302 -3.28 24.12 -8.80
C THR A 302 -1.91 24.02 -9.44
N ASP A 303 -1.65 24.91 -10.40
CA ASP A 303 -0.37 24.95 -11.12
C ASP A 303 -0.02 23.63 -11.83
N ALA A 304 -1.00 22.90 -12.37
CA ALA A 304 -0.77 21.65 -13.10
C ALA A 304 0.40 21.78 -14.11
N GLY A 305 1.44 20.95 -13.92
CA GLY A 305 2.66 20.96 -14.75
C GLY A 305 3.64 22.11 -14.50
N LYS A 306 3.37 23.01 -13.55
CA LYS A 306 4.18 24.20 -13.23
C LYS A 306 4.80 24.07 -11.84
N GLY A 307 6.06 24.48 -11.72
CA GLY A 307 6.76 24.46 -10.45
C GLY A 307 7.19 23.05 -10.00
N TRP A 308 7.41 22.90 -8.69
CA TRP A 308 7.88 21.66 -8.08
C TRP A 308 6.85 21.13 -7.08
N ASP A 309 6.35 19.92 -7.34
CA ASP A 309 5.37 19.19 -6.52
C ASP A 309 5.84 17.73 -6.31
N GLY A 310 7.05 17.59 -5.79
CA GLY A 310 7.62 16.30 -5.37
C GLY A 310 7.44 16.06 -3.87
N CYS A 311 7.41 14.80 -3.45
CA CYS A 311 7.40 14.46 -2.02
C CYS A 311 8.77 14.63 -1.33
N TRP A 312 9.87 14.59 -2.08
CA TRP A 312 11.25 14.76 -1.58
C TRP A 312 12.10 15.48 -2.62
N ARG A 313 12.82 16.53 -2.22
CA ARG A 313 13.67 17.30 -3.14
C ARG A 313 14.90 16.47 -3.53
N PRO A 314 15.22 16.28 -4.83
CA PRO A 314 14.70 16.92 -6.05
C PRO A 314 13.95 15.95 -6.98
N CYS A 315 12.98 15.18 -6.47
CA CYS A 315 12.25 14.18 -7.27
C CYS A 315 11.78 14.73 -8.63
N ALA A 316 12.26 14.16 -9.74
CA ALA A 316 11.98 14.66 -11.08
C ALA A 316 10.56 14.32 -11.59
N ILE A 317 9.88 13.36 -10.95
CA ILE A 317 8.53 12.91 -11.32
C ILE A 317 7.47 13.98 -11.00
N ASN A 318 7.55 14.65 -9.84
CA ASN A 318 6.60 15.69 -9.42
C ASN A 318 5.11 15.28 -9.49
N CYS A 319 4.77 14.12 -8.93
CA CYS A 319 3.40 13.58 -8.95
C CYS A 319 2.49 14.04 -7.81
N SER A 320 2.98 14.82 -6.84
CA SER A 320 2.27 15.10 -5.58
C SER A 320 1.37 16.33 -5.68
N HIS A 321 0.47 16.38 -6.67
CA HIS A 321 -0.38 17.55 -6.95
C HIS A 321 -1.28 17.94 -5.77
N CYS A 322 -1.82 19.16 -5.78
CA CYS A 322 -2.81 19.63 -4.81
C CYS A 322 -3.86 20.56 -5.42
N ILE A 323 -4.90 20.82 -4.65
CA ILE A 323 -5.97 21.78 -4.93
C ILE A 323 -5.94 22.85 -3.84
N GLU A 324 -5.47 24.05 -4.17
CA GLU A 324 -5.54 25.23 -3.31
C GLU A 324 -6.91 25.91 -3.43
N GLY A 325 -7.39 26.54 -2.35
CA GLY A 325 -8.66 27.26 -2.42
C GLY A 325 -9.90 26.38 -2.33
N PHE A 326 -9.76 25.09 -2.04
CA PHE A 326 -10.90 24.19 -1.94
C PHE A 326 -11.75 24.56 -0.73
N VAL A 327 -13.08 24.54 -0.89
CA VAL A 327 -14.03 24.88 0.17
C VAL A 327 -14.95 23.68 0.42
N PRO A 328 -14.72 22.89 1.48
CA PRO A 328 -15.58 21.77 1.83
C PRO A 328 -17.02 22.22 2.08
N LYS A 329 -17.99 21.39 1.69
CA LYS A 329 -19.42 21.64 1.87
C LYS A 329 -19.98 21.03 3.16
N THR A 330 -19.27 20.07 3.72
CA THR A 330 -19.66 19.25 4.87
C THR A 330 -18.62 19.33 5.98
N GLY A 331 -18.91 18.72 7.14
CA GLY A 331 -17.96 18.51 8.23
C GLY A 331 -17.43 19.77 8.94
N PRO A 332 -16.43 19.60 9.83
CA PRO A 332 -15.86 20.67 10.65
C PRO A 332 -15.04 21.72 9.87
N PHE A 333 -14.72 21.44 8.61
CA PHE A 333 -14.06 22.39 7.70
C PHE A 333 -15.02 23.04 6.69
N LYS A 334 -16.34 22.84 6.84
CA LYS A 334 -17.34 23.47 5.99
C LYS A 334 -17.12 24.98 5.86
N GLY A 335 -17.05 25.46 4.63
CA GLY A 335 -16.88 26.89 4.33
C GLY A 335 -15.48 27.45 4.60
N LYS A 336 -14.52 26.64 5.05
CA LYS A 336 -13.13 27.04 5.23
C LYS A 336 -12.35 26.80 3.93
N ASN A 337 -11.41 27.69 3.63
CA ASN A 337 -10.45 27.48 2.56
C ASN A 337 -9.37 26.49 3.04
N VAL A 338 -9.22 25.38 2.32
CA VAL A 338 -8.24 24.32 2.63
C VAL A 338 -7.41 23.98 1.39
N VAL A 339 -6.30 23.30 1.62
CA VAL A 339 -5.49 22.69 0.57
C VAL A 339 -5.72 21.18 0.60
N VAL A 340 -6.08 20.60 -0.54
CA VAL A 340 -6.27 19.16 -0.69
C VAL A 340 -5.04 18.56 -1.38
N ASP A 341 -4.39 17.58 -0.76
CA ASP A 341 -3.30 16.82 -1.38
C ASP A 341 -3.85 15.70 -2.27
N GLY A 342 -3.43 15.62 -3.54
CA GLY A 342 -4.03 14.72 -4.53
C GLY A 342 -5.37 15.23 -5.06
N PRO A 343 -6.32 14.33 -5.42
CA PRO A 343 -6.29 12.89 -5.15
C PRO A 343 -5.35 12.08 -6.05
N GLU A 344 -4.88 10.93 -5.56
CA GLU A 344 -4.20 9.92 -6.38
C GLU A 344 -5.23 9.02 -7.11
N TYR A 345 -4.80 8.27 -8.12
CA TYR A 345 -5.65 7.34 -8.89
C TYR A 345 -6.56 6.47 -8.01
N GLU A 346 -5.96 5.83 -7.01
CA GLU A 346 -6.66 4.93 -6.09
C GLU A 346 -7.80 5.65 -5.36
N THR A 347 -7.61 6.91 -4.97
CA THR A 347 -8.68 7.69 -4.36
C THR A 347 -9.74 8.09 -5.41
N ILE A 348 -9.32 8.44 -6.63
CA ILE A 348 -10.24 8.80 -7.72
C ILE A 348 -11.16 7.63 -8.07
N ALA A 349 -10.61 6.43 -8.21
CA ALA A 349 -11.37 5.23 -8.51
C ALA A 349 -12.22 4.79 -7.30
N GLY A 350 -11.60 4.65 -6.12
CA GLY A 350 -12.27 4.10 -4.93
C GLY A 350 -13.35 5.01 -4.35
N CYS A 351 -13.07 6.32 -4.23
CA CYS A 351 -14.04 7.31 -3.74
C CYS A 351 -14.86 7.96 -4.87
N GLY A 352 -14.68 7.49 -6.11
CA GLY A 352 -15.40 7.96 -7.29
C GLY A 352 -16.18 6.83 -7.96
N SER A 353 -15.66 6.29 -9.06
CA SER A 353 -16.34 5.29 -9.90
C SER A 353 -16.79 4.05 -9.13
N ASN A 354 -15.98 3.56 -8.19
CA ASN A 354 -16.27 2.34 -7.44
C ASN A 354 -17.52 2.50 -6.54
N ILE A 355 -17.87 3.73 -6.16
CA ILE A 355 -19.09 4.04 -5.38
C ILE A 355 -20.12 4.85 -6.19
N GLY A 356 -19.93 4.96 -7.50
CA GLY A 356 -20.85 5.65 -8.41
C GLY A 356 -20.86 7.18 -8.27
N ILE A 357 -19.79 7.79 -7.75
CA ILE A 357 -19.64 9.24 -7.64
C ILE A 357 -18.77 9.73 -8.81
N PHE A 358 -19.38 10.43 -9.77
CA PHE A 358 -18.67 10.96 -10.95
C PHE A 358 -18.42 12.47 -10.88
N ASN A 359 -18.76 13.12 -9.76
CA ASN A 359 -18.44 14.52 -9.55
C ASN A 359 -17.07 14.66 -8.86
N PRO A 360 -16.05 15.24 -9.53
CA PRO A 360 -14.69 15.29 -9.01
C PRO A 360 -14.57 16.14 -7.73
N HIS A 361 -15.48 17.08 -7.47
CA HIS A 361 -15.46 17.88 -6.24
C HIS A 361 -15.87 17.09 -5.01
N TYR A 362 -16.80 16.14 -5.13
CA TYR A 362 -17.12 15.24 -4.01
C TYR A 362 -15.96 14.26 -3.76
N VAL A 363 -15.30 13.77 -4.81
CA VAL A 363 -14.08 12.94 -4.69
C VAL A 363 -12.97 13.71 -3.97
N ALA A 364 -12.75 14.98 -4.33
CA ALA A 364 -11.77 15.84 -3.65
C ALA A 364 -12.12 16.09 -2.17
N GLU A 365 -13.41 16.25 -1.83
CA GLU A 365 -13.85 16.43 -0.44
C GLU A 365 -13.69 15.15 0.38
N LEU A 366 -14.02 13.99 -0.17
CA LEU A 366 -13.78 12.67 0.44
C LEU A 366 -12.29 12.45 0.70
N ASN A 367 -11.45 12.75 -0.28
CA ASN A 367 -9.99 12.68 -0.16
C ASN A 367 -9.48 13.57 0.99
N PHE A 368 -9.90 14.83 1.00
CA PHE A 368 -9.52 15.79 2.05
C PHE A 368 -9.88 15.29 3.45
N TYR A 369 -11.10 14.77 3.63
CA TYR A 369 -11.54 14.27 4.93
C TYR A 369 -10.88 12.94 5.31
N CYS A 370 -10.56 12.06 4.36
CA CYS A 370 -9.75 10.88 4.65
C CYS A 370 -8.38 11.28 5.17
N ASP A 371 -7.72 12.27 4.57
CA ASP A 371 -6.43 12.79 5.06
C ASP A 371 -6.56 13.45 6.43
N ALA A 372 -7.54 14.35 6.60
CA ALA A 372 -7.76 15.08 7.84
C ALA A 372 -8.08 14.15 9.02
N TYR A 373 -8.82 13.07 8.76
CA TYR A 373 -9.24 12.09 9.75
C TYR A 373 -8.30 10.88 9.88
N GLY A 374 -7.32 10.75 8.99
CA GLY A 374 -6.35 9.65 8.98
C GLY A 374 -7.00 8.32 8.61
N ILE A 375 -7.66 8.24 7.46
CA ILE A 375 -8.34 7.06 6.93
C ILE A 375 -7.75 6.65 5.58
N ASP A 376 -7.62 5.34 5.35
CA ASP A 376 -7.26 4.77 4.05
C ASP A 376 -8.39 4.98 3.02
N THR A 377 -8.13 5.77 1.97
CA THR A 377 -9.12 6.07 0.91
C THR A 377 -9.54 4.82 0.14
N ILE A 378 -8.63 3.85 -0.05
CA ILE A 378 -8.92 2.60 -0.76
C ILE A 378 -9.90 1.76 0.07
N SER A 379 -9.55 1.53 1.33
CA SER A 379 -10.37 0.72 2.22
C SER A 379 -11.73 1.38 2.48
N PHE A 380 -11.78 2.71 2.60
CA PHE A 380 -13.04 3.47 2.65
C PHE A 380 -13.89 3.27 1.39
N GLY A 381 -13.31 3.51 0.21
CA GLY A 381 -14.02 3.43 -1.08
C GLY A 381 -14.56 2.03 -1.35
N THR A 382 -13.71 1.01 -1.21
CA THR A 382 -14.12 -0.38 -1.41
C THR A 382 -15.15 -0.85 -0.37
N THR A 383 -15.01 -0.45 0.91
CA THR A 383 -16.02 -0.78 1.93
C THR A 383 -17.36 -0.10 1.64
N MET A 384 -17.34 1.16 1.20
CA MET A 384 -18.55 1.88 0.82
C MET A 384 -19.22 1.24 -0.40
N GLY A 385 -18.45 0.80 -1.39
CA GLY A 385 -18.98 0.05 -2.54
C GLY A 385 -19.69 -1.22 -2.11
N PHE A 386 -19.09 -2.01 -1.22
CA PHE A 386 -19.70 -3.22 -0.67
C PHE A 386 -21.04 -2.93 0.03
N VAL A 387 -21.08 -1.89 0.87
CA VAL A 387 -22.31 -1.51 1.59
C VAL A 387 -23.39 -1.00 0.63
N MET A 388 -23.02 -0.19 -0.36
CA MET A 388 -23.96 0.33 -1.36
C MET A 388 -24.58 -0.78 -2.20
N GLU A 389 -23.82 -1.81 -2.55
CA GLU A 389 -24.37 -2.96 -3.29
C GLU A 389 -25.35 -3.78 -2.47
N LEU A 390 -25.04 -4.03 -1.20
CA LEU A 390 -25.98 -4.72 -0.30
C LEU A 390 -27.27 -3.92 -0.13
N PHE A 391 -27.16 -2.59 -0.03
CA PHE A 391 -28.30 -1.69 0.12
C PHE A 391 -29.16 -1.65 -1.15
N GLU A 392 -28.55 -1.44 -2.32
CA GLU A 392 -29.27 -1.44 -3.61
C GLU A 392 -29.91 -2.82 -3.89
N GLY A 393 -29.22 -3.91 -3.55
CA GLY A 393 -29.73 -5.26 -3.68
C GLY A 393 -30.87 -5.61 -2.72
N GLY A 394 -31.21 -4.73 -1.76
CA GLY A 394 -32.25 -4.95 -0.77
C GLY A 394 -31.88 -5.97 0.31
N TYR A 395 -30.59 -6.32 0.43
CA TYR A 395 -30.08 -7.24 1.47
C TYR A 395 -29.95 -6.54 2.82
N ILE A 396 -29.73 -5.23 2.81
CA ILE A 396 -29.73 -4.37 3.99
C ILE A 396 -30.60 -3.13 3.72
N ASP A 397 -30.97 -2.42 4.79
CA ASP A 397 -31.81 -1.22 4.74
C ASP A 397 -31.23 -0.08 5.61
N GLU A 398 -31.97 1.02 5.72
CA GLU A 398 -31.57 2.18 6.54
C GLU A 398 -31.31 1.80 8.01
N LYS A 399 -31.99 0.77 8.54
CA LYS A 399 -31.75 0.33 9.92
C LYS A 399 -30.35 -0.28 10.06
N ALA A 400 -29.88 -0.99 9.05
CA ALA A 400 -28.55 -1.60 9.04
C ALA A 400 -27.41 -0.57 8.97
N THR A 401 -27.68 0.56 8.32
CA THR A 401 -26.73 1.63 8.05
C THR A 401 -26.91 2.83 8.98
N GLY A 402 -27.61 2.67 10.12
CA GLY A 402 -27.77 3.75 11.09
C GLY A 402 -28.64 4.93 10.62
N GLY A 403 -29.44 4.75 9.58
CA GLY A 403 -30.33 5.74 8.97
C GLY A 403 -29.86 6.23 7.59
N HIS A 404 -28.67 5.84 7.14
CA HIS A 404 -28.11 6.30 5.87
C HIS A 404 -28.72 5.60 4.66
N LYS A 405 -29.07 6.38 3.62
CA LYS A 405 -29.55 5.87 2.33
C LYS A 405 -28.41 5.68 1.35
N LEU A 406 -27.68 4.58 1.50
CA LEU A 406 -26.45 4.30 0.76
C LEU A 406 -26.73 3.66 -0.60
N ASN A 407 -27.41 4.36 -1.50
CA ASN A 407 -27.48 3.99 -2.92
C ASN A 407 -26.22 4.43 -3.66
N TRP A 408 -25.96 3.90 -4.87
CA TRP A 408 -24.84 4.38 -5.69
C TRP A 408 -24.88 5.89 -5.91
N GLY A 409 -23.72 6.54 -5.80
CA GLY A 409 -23.58 7.97 -6.00
C GLY A 409 -24.08 8.85 -4.85
N ALA A 410 -24.51 8.26 -3.71
CA ALA A 410 -24.94 9.00 -2.52
C ALA A 410 -23.76 9.70 -1.79
N ALA A 411 -23.14 10.67 -2.44
CA ALA A 411 -21.91 11.33 -2.00
C ALA A 411 -22.02 12.00 -0.62
N GLU A 412 -23.16 12.65 -0.34
CA GLU A 412 -23.37 13.33 0.94
C GLU A 412 -23.55 12.32 2.11
N GLU A 413 -24.18 11.18 1.84
CA GLU A 413 -24.30 10.09 2.82
C GLU A 413 -22.94 9.43 3.07
N ALA A 414 -22.12 9.24 2.02
CA ALA A 414 -20.76 8.72 2.17
C ALA A 414 -19.88 9.68 3.01
N LEU A 415 -19.97 10.99 2.80
CA LEU A 415 -19.31 12.01 3.62
C LEU A 415 -19.82 11.99 5.07
N ALA A 416 -21.13 11.80 5.28
CA ALA A 416 -21.70 11.69 6.62
C ALA A 416 -21.15 10.47 7.38
N VAL A 417 -21.08 9.31 6.74
CA VAL A 417 -20.44 8.10 7.31
C VAL A 417 -18.96 8.36 7.64
N LEU A 418 -18.23 9.06 6.77
CA LEU A 418 -16.84 9.42 7.02
C LEU A 418 -16.68 10.37 8.22
N HIS A 419 -17.60 11.30 8.42
CA HIS A 419 -17.63 12.15 9.62
C HIS A 419 -17.94 11.34 10.89
N GLU A 420 -18.90 10.42 10.83
CA GLU A 420 -19.21 9.51 11.93
C GLU A 420 -18.01 8.67 12.37
N MET A 421 -17.16 8.25 11.42
CA MET A 421 -15.90 7.57 11.72
C MET A 421 -14.98 8.42 12.59
N ALA A 422 -14.82 9.71 12.27
CA ALA A 422 -14.01 10.65 13.05
C ALA A 422 -14.60 10.92 14.44
N GLU A 423 -15.92 10.90 14.56
CA GLU A 423 -16.60 11.13 15.84
C GLU A 423 -16.70 9.89 16.73
N GLY A 424 -16.45 8.69 16.18
CA GLY A 424 -16.62 7.43 16.90
C GLY A 424 -18.08 7.08 17.20
N LYS A 425 -19.02 7.61 16.39
CA LYS A 425 -20.47 7.48 16.59
C LYS A 425 -21.15 6.87 15.37
N GLY A 426 -22.42 6.52 15.53
CA GLY A 426 -23.25 6.04 14.44
C GLY A 426 -22.71 4.76 13.77
N PHE A 427 -23.20 4.50 12.56
CA PHE A 427 -22.75 3.35 11.78
C PHE A 427 -21.27 3.49 11.38
N GLY A 428 -20.86 4.71 11.03
CA GLY A 428 -19.48 5.05 10.63
C GLY A 428 -18.45 4.63 11.67
N GLY A 429 -18.56 5.16 12.89
CA GLY A 429 -17.58 4.94 13.97
C GLY A 429 -17.69 3.58 14.65
N GLN A 430 -18.88 2.96 14.68
CA GLN A 430 -19.07 1.70 15.41
C GLN A 430 -18.79 0.46 14.56
N HIS A 431 -19.03 0.53 13.25
CA HIS A 431 -19.04 -0.63 12.36
C HIS A 431 -18.27 -0.40 11.07
N PHE A 432 -18.62 0.62 10.28
CA PHE A 432 -18.06 0.82 8.94
C PHE A 432 -16.53 0.91 8.94
N GLY A 433 -15.95 1.69 9.86
CA GLY A 433 -14.49 1.89 9.95
C GLY A 433 -13.67 0.63 10.27
N LYS A 434 -14.31 -0.53 10.48
CA LYS A 434 -13.65 -1.82 10.70
C LYS A 434 -13.49 -2.67 9.42
N GLY A 435 -13.98 -2.18 8.28
CA GLY A 435 -13.77 -2.77 6.96
C GLY A 435 -14.74 -3.90 6.60
N VAL A 436 -14.66 -4.36 5.36
CA VAL A 436 -15.56 -5.36 4.76
C VAL A 436 -15.54 -6.67 5.55
N HIS A 437 -14.35 -7.12 6.00
CA HIS A 437 -14.21 -8.37 6.73
C HIS A 437 -15.04 -8.38 8.03
N TYR A 438 -15.02 -7.28 8.78
CA TYR A 438 -15.85 -7.11 9.97
C TYR A 438 -17.34 -7.02 9.61
N LEU A 439 -17.67 -6.25 8.56
CA LEU A 439 -19.05 -6.03 8.15
C LEU A 439 -19.76 -7.31 7.67
N LYS A 440 -19.03 -8.26 7.06
CA LYS A 440 -19.56 -9.59 6.72
C LYS A 440 -20.17 -10.28 7.95
N GLY A 441 -19.48 -10.25 9.09
CA GLY A 441 -19.99 -10.81 10.35
C GLY A 441 -21.14 -9.98 10.93
N TYR A 442 -21.01 -8.65 10.95
CA TYR A 442 -22.06 -7.76 11.45
C TYR A 442 -23.39 -7.93 10.71
N PHE A 443 -23.37 -7.91 9.37
CA PHE A 443 -24.57 -8.05 8.56
C PHE A 443 -25.14 -9.47 8.58
N GLY A 444 -24.29 -10.49 8.60
CA GLY A 444 -24.72 -11.89 8.77
C GLY A 444 -25.45 -12.10 10.10
N ASP A 445 -24.85 -11.67 11.21
CA ASP A 445 -25.39 -11.91 12.54
C ASP A 445 -26.61 -11.04 12.87
N LYS A 446 -26.65 -9.79 12.40
CA LYS A 446 -27.69 -8.80 12.79
C LYS A 446 -28.81 -8.64 11.78
N PHE A 447 -28.54 -8.88 10.50
CA PHE A 447 -29.46 -8.66 9.40
C PHE A 447 -29.71 -9.92 8.56
N ASN A 448 -29.09 -11.05 8.93
CA ASN A 448 -29.28 -12.35 8.28
C ASN A 448 -28.96 -12.30 6.77
N VAL A 449 -27.93 -11.53 6.41
CA VAL A 449 -27.40 -11.48 5.05
C VAL A 449 -26.58 -12.74 4.79
N ASP A 450 -26.76 -13.32 3.59
CA ASP A 450 -26.07 -14.54 3.18
C ASP A 450 -24.54 -14.36 3.15
N CYS A 451 -23.83 -15.25 3.85
CA CYS A 451 -22.38 -15.16 3.98
C CYS A 451 -21.63 -15.47 2.68
N ASP A 452 -22.15 -16.37 1.84
CA ASP A 452 -21.53 -16.74 0.57
C ASP A 452 -21.67 -15.59 -0.44
N LEU A 453 -22.84 -14.96 -0.49
CA LEU A 453 -23.05 -13.73 -1.25
C LEU A 453 -22.07 -12.65 -0.81
N MET A 454 -22.01 -12.35 0.49
CA MET A 454 -21.12 -11.31 1.00
C MET A 454 -19.64 -11.66 0.77
N HIS A 455 -19.27 -12.94 0.82
CA HIS A 455 -17.92 -13.38 0.45
C HIS A 455 -17.62 -13.10 -1.02
N ASP A 456 -18.54 -13.43 -1.92
CA ASP A 456 -18.35 -13.26 -3.36
C ASP A 456 -18.24 -11.79 -3.79
N ILE A 457 -19.06 -10.90 -3.21
CA ILE A 457 -19.10 -9.47 -3.58
C ILE A 457 -18.17 -8.58 -2.74
N GLY A 458 -17.79 -9.05 -1.55
CA GLY A 458 -16.99 -8.29 -0.59
C GLY A 458 -15.52 -8.33 -0.97
N MET A 459 -15.10 -7.34 -1.77
CA MET A 459 -13.75 -7.17 -2.34
C MET A 459 -12.67 -6.90 -1.28
N GLU A 460 -12.48 -7.85 -0.38
CA GLU A 460 -11.39 -7.95 0.59
C GLU A 460 -10.81 -9.36 0.60
N HIS A 461 -9.54 -9.47 0.95
CA HIS A 461 -8.93 -10.75 1.23
C HIS A 461 -7.88 -10.61 2.33
N LYS A 462 -7.75 -11.63 3.20
CA LYS A 462 -6.94 -11.59 4.43
C LYS A 462 -7.31 -10.44 5.39
N GLY A 463 -8.50 -9.86 5.25
CA GLY A 463 -8.97 -8.74 6.07
C GLY A 463 -8.65 -7.36 5.50
N LEU A 464 -8.05 -7.25 4.31
CA LEU A 464 -7.72 -5.98 3.67
C LEU A 464 -8.45 -5.85 2.34
N GLU A 465 -9.01 -4.67 2.08
CA GLU A 465 -9.76 -4.36 0.85
C GLU A 465 -8.86 -4.42 -0.40
N TYR A 466 -9.43 -4.71 -1.56
CA TYR A 466 -8.70 -4.66 -2.83
C TYR A 466 -8.38 -3.21 -3.19
N SER A 467 -7.19 -2.95 -3.73
CA SER A 467 -6.94 -1.68 -4.43
C SER A 467 -7.60 -1.65 -5.81
N GLU A 468 -7.68 -0.47 -6.40
CA GLU A 468 -8.71 -0.12 -7.37
C GLU A 468 -8.39 -0.58 -8.80
N TYR A 469 -8.25 -1.88 -9.02
CA TYR A 469 -8.10 -2.48 -10.35
C TYR A 469 -9.01 -3.72 -10.48
N VAL A 470 -9.85 -3.76 -11.52
CA VAL A 470 -10.67 -4.94 -11.82
C VAL A 470 -9.78 -6.09 -12.29
N THR A 471 -9.88 -7.24 -11.64
CA THR A 471 -8.97 -8.39 -11.88
C THR A 471 -9.61 -9.56 -12.62
N LYS A 472 -10.91 -9.51 -12.91
CA LYS A 472 -11.69 -10.61 -13.49
C LYS A 472 -11.01 -11.25 -14.71
N GLU A 473 -10.40 -10.43 -15.57
CA GLU A 473 -9.78 -10.90 -16.82
C GLU A 473 -8.25 -11.09 -16.74
N SER A 474 -7.63 -10.75 -15.60
CA SER A 474 -6.19 -10.91 -15.39
C SER A 474 -5.89 -11.96 -14.34
N LEU A 475 -5.59 -13.17 -14.80
CA LEU A 475 -5.10 -14.24 -13.93
C LEU A 475 -3.82 -13.81 -13.17
N ALA A 476 -2.97 -12.99 -13.79
CA ALA A 476 -1.79 -12.43 -13.13
C ALA A 476 -2.16 -11.52 -11.96
N GLN A 477 -3.10 -10.58 -12.13
CA GLN A 477 -3.51 -9.68 -11.06
C GLN A 477 -4.38 -10.38 -9.99
N GLN A 478 -5.14 -11.42 -10.35
CA GLN A 478 -5.80 -12.29 -9.37
C GLN A 478 -4.78 -12.87 -8.39
N GLY A 479 -3.69 -13.45 -8.92
CA GLY A 479 -2.55 -13.88 -8.10
C GLY A 479 -1.84 -12.71 -7.41
N GLY A 480 -1.74 -11.57 -8.08
CA GLY A 480 -1.09 -10.36 -7.61
C GLY A 480 -1.80 -9.72 -6.42
N TYR A 481 -3.04 -10.08 -6.15
CA TYR A 481 -3.77 -9.74 -4.94
C TYR A 481 -3.87 -10.90 -3.96
N GLY A 482 -4.30 -12.08 -4.42
CA GLY A 482 -4.55 -13.20 -3.53
C GLY A 482 -3.28 -13.80 -2.92
N LEU A 483 -2.11 -13.69 -3.56
CA LEU A 483 -0.84 -14.23 -3.05
C LEU A 483 0.05 -13.20 -2.33
N THR A 484 -0.46 -11.98 -2.13
CA THR A 484 0.24 -10.94 -1.38
C THR A 484 0.42 -11.33 0.08
N LEU A 485 1.53 -10.92 0.68
CA LEU A 485 1.83 -11.28 2.06
C LEU A 485 0.97 -10.53 3.06
N LYS A 486 0.52 -9.32 2.72
CA LYS A 486 -0.15 -8.39 3.65
C LYS A 486 -1.63 -8.18 3.38
N GLY A 487 -2.18 -8.80 2.33
CA GLY A 487 -3.51 -8.53 1.81
C GLY A 487 -3.46 -7.76 0.49
N PRO A 488 -4.57 -7.71 -0.27
CA PRO A 488 -4.61 -7.29 -1.67
C PRO A 488 -4.21 -5.82 -1.85
N GLN A 489 -2.94 -5.61 -2.15
CA GLN A 489 -2.35 -4.30 -2.45
C GLN A 489 -1.49 -4.39 -3.72
N HIS A 490 -1.78 -3.53 -4.69
CA HIS A 490 -1.07 -3.54 -5.97
C HIS A 490 0.39 -3.08 -5.82
N ASP A 491 0.75 -2.45 -4.70
CA ASP A 491 2.11 -2.02 -4.43
C ASP A 491 3.11 -3.18 -4.40
N GLU A 492 2.66 -4.38 -4.02
CA GLU A 492 3.43 -5.62 -3.96
C GLU A 492 3.50 -6.27 -5.35
N ALA A 493 2.39 -6.29 -6.09
CA ALA A 493 2.31 -6.83 -7.45
C ALA A 493 1.32 -6.04 -8.31
N TRP A 494 1.83 -5.05 -9.04
CA TRP A 494 1.05 -4.31 -10.05
C TRP A 494 1.29 -4.95 -11.42
N LEU A 495 0.51 -5.99 -11.73
CA LEU A 495 0.63 -6.80 -12.93
C LEU A 495 -0.43 -6.48 -13.97
N ILE A 496 -1.52 -5.81 -13.56
CA ILE A 496 -2.68 -5.55 -14.42
C ILE A 496 -2.31 -4.84 -15.72
N PHE A 497 -1.45 -3.82 -15.65
CA PHE A 497 -1.01 -3.06 -16.82
C PHE A 497 -0.15 -3.93 -17.76
N LEU A 498 0.71 -4.77 -17.17
CA LEU A 498 1.59 -5.65 -17.93
C LEU A 498 0.83 -6.79 -18.62
N ASP A 499 -0.23 -7.29 -18.00
CA ASP A 499 -1.06 -8.39 -18.52
C ASP A 499 -2.10 -7.88 -19.52
N GLN A 500 -2.91 -6.87 -19.14
CA GLN A 500 -4.10 -6.48 -19.92
C GLN A 500 -3.85 -5.31 -20.88
N VAL A 501 -2.96 -4.38 -20.55
CA VAL A 501 -2.72 -3.19 -21.39
C VAL A 501 -1.60 -3.43 -22.39
N HIS A 502 -0.46 -3.95 -21.91
CA HIS A 502 0.70 -4.20 -22.77
C HIS A 502 0.81 -5.62 -23.32
N ASN A 503 0.12 -6.58 -22.71
CA ASN A 503 0.21 -8.00 -23.06
C ASN A 503 1.66 -8.53 -23.08
N TYR A 504 2.48 -8.13 -22.08
CA TYR A 504 3.88 -8.55 -21.95
C TYR A 504 4.04 -9.93 -21.29
N MET A 505 2.97 -10.54 -20.79
CA MET A 505 2.98 -11.85 -20.14
C MET A 505 1.81 -12.76 -20.59
N PRO A 506 1.69 -13.07 -21.91
CA PRO A 506 0.53 -13.79 -22.45
C PRO A 506 0.39 -15.24 -21.95
N SER A 507 1.49 -15.94 -21.64
CA SER A 507 1.44 -17.36 -21.25
C SER A 507 1.18 -17.56 -19.76
N PHE A 508 0.62 -18.72 -19.39
CA PHE A 508 0.41 -19.11 -18.00
C PHE A 508 1.72 -19.12 -17.19
N GLU A 509 2.80 -19.63 -17.78
CA GLU A 509 4.13 -19.72 -17.16
C GLU A 509 4.73 -18.33 -16.92
N GLN A 510 4.52 -17.38 -17.83
CA GLN A 510 4.96 -16.00 -17.67
C GLN A 510 4.18 -15.30 -16.55
N LYS A 511 2.87 -15.55 -16.42
CA LYS A 511 2.06 -15.05 -15.31
C LYS A 511 2.51 -15.63 -13.97
N ALA A 512 2.79 -16.93 -13.92
CA ALA A 512 3.34 -17.58 -12.73
C ALA A 512 4.73 -17.04 -12.36
N GLU A 513 5.60 -16.76 -13.34
CA GLU A 513 6.90 -16.14 -13.10
C GLU A 513 6.79 -14.69 -12.64
N ALA A 514 5.83 -13.94 -13.18
CA ALA A 514 5.55 -12.57 -12.74
C ALA A 514 5.21 -12.52 -11.23
N LEU A 515 4.46 -13.51 -10.74
CA LEU A 515 4.10 -13.66 -9.31
C LEU A 515 5.26 -14.10 -8.41
N HIS A 516 6.41 -14.43 -9.00
CA HIS A 516 7.66 -14.66 -8.28
C HIS A 516 8.57 -13.42 -8.35
N TYR A 517 8.82 -12.91 -9.56
CA TYR A 517 9.77 -11.80 -9.78
C TYR A 517 9.27 -10.46 -9.21
N PHE A 518 8.05 -10.03 -9.55
CA PHE A 518 7.60 -8.67 -9.23
C PHE A 518 7.40 -8.40 -7.74
N PRO A 519 6.85 -9.32 -6.93
CA PRO A 519 6.80 -9.13 -5.47
C PRO A 519 8.18 -8.93 -4.85
N ASN A 520 9.18 -9.69 -5.29
CA ASN A 520 10.56 -9.53 -4.86
C ASN A 520 11.12 -8.18 -5.33
N TRP A 521 11.02 -7.86 -6.62
CA TRP A 521 11.57 -6.61 -7.16
C TRP A 521 10.93 -5.37 -6.54
N ARG A 522 9.61 -5.35 -6.40
CA ARG A 522 8.87 -4.24 -5.77
C ARG A 522 9.18 -4.10 -4.28
N THR A 523 9.47 -5.20 -3.59
CA THR A 523 9.97 -5.17 -2.20
C THR A 523 11.33 -4.48 -2.08
N TRP A 524 12.22 -4.61 -3.08
CA TRP A 524 13.57 -4.03 -3.04
C TRP A 524 13.55 -2.50 -2.85
N PHE A 525 12.61 -1.79 -3.48
CA PHE A 525 12.44 -0.34 -3.30
C PHE A 525 12.17 0.02 -1.83
N GLY A 526 11.35 -0.79 -1.14
CA GLY A 526 11.05 -0.60 0.27
C GLY A 526 12.23 -0.91 1.20
N LEU A 527 13.17 -1.76 0.78
CA LEU A 527 14.41 -1.97 1.52
C LEU A 527 15.37 -0.79 1.42
N ASN A 528 15.25 0.01 0.36
CA ASN A 528 16.22 1.03 0.00
C ASN A 528 15.74 2.47 0.21
N GLY A 529 14.49 2.69 0.61
CA GLY A 529 13.93 4.04 0.78
C GLY A 529 13.62 4.73 -0.55
N LEU A 530 13.27 3.94 -1.58
CA LEU A 530 13.03 4.42 -2.94
C LEU A 530 11.56 4.35 -3.37
N CYS A 531 11.17 5.31 -4.21
CA CYS A 531 9.91 5.31 -4.93
C CYS A 531 9.97 4.35 -6.11
N LYS A 532 8.85 3.69 -6.41
CA LYS A 532 8.74 2.77 -7.55
C LYS A 532 8.48 3.51 -8.87
N LEU A 533 7.83 4.67 -8.84
CA LEU A 533 7.39 5.37 -10.06
C LEU A 533 8.53 5.71 -11.04
N PRO A 534 9.73 6.16 -10.59
CA PRO A 534 10.86 6.34 -11.49
C PRO A 534 11.25 5.07 -12.26
N TRP A 535 10.96 3.87 -11.76
CA TRP A 535 11.30 2.63 -12.46
C TRP A 535 10.38 2.33 -13.65
N ASN A 536 9.06 2.49 -13.52
CA ASN A 536 8.11 1.93 -14.48
C ASN A 536 7.07 2.90 -15.03
N ASP A 537 6.92 4.11 -14.46
CA ASP A 537 5.98 5.12 -14.97
C ASP A 537 6.60 6.02 -16.03
N VAL A 538 7.92 6.07 -16.10
CA VAL A 538 8.65 6.62 -17.23
C VAL A 538 9.70 5.59 -17.61
N VAL A 539 9.67 5.10 -18.84
CA VAL A 539 10.57 4.03 -19.30
C VAL A 539 11.42 4.49 -20.49
N PRO A 540 12.60 3.90 -20.71
CA PRO A 540 13.44 4.19 -21.87
C PRO A 540 12.68 4.01 -23.19
N ALA A 541 12.93 4.87 -24.17
CA ALA A 541 12.23 4.84 -25.46
C ALA A 541 12.42 3.53 -26.24
N ASP A 542 13.52 2.81 -25.99
CA ASP A 542 13.84 1.51 -26.58
C ASP A 542 13.42 0.32 -25.71
N ASN A 543 12.78 0.54 -24.56
CA ASN A 543 12.43 -0.53 -23.61
C ASN A 543 11.62 -1.67 -24.25
N ALA A 544 10.68 -1.33 -25.14
CA ALA A 544 9.84 -2.30 -25.85
C ALA A 544 10.63 -3.28 -26.74
N GLN A 545 11.87 -2.94 -27.10
CA GLN A 545 12.77 -3.76 -27.94
C GLN A 545 13.66 -4.69 -27.10
N THR A 546 13.63 -4.55 -25.77
CA THR A 546 14.42 -5.38 -24.87
C THR A 546 13.83 -6.79 -24.75
N LYS A 547 14.62 -7.76 -24.26
CA LYS A 547 14.19 -9.15 -24.10
C LYS A 547 13.04 -9.32 -23.09
N GLU A 548 13.02 -8.49 -22.05
CA GLU A 548 12.03 -8.54 -20.96
C GLU A 548 11.51 -7.13 -20.64
N PRO A 549 10.69 -6.53 -21.53
CA PRO A 549 10.27 -5.13 -21.42
C PRO A 549 9.50 -4.84 -20.13
N ALA A 550 8.78 -5.84 -19.61
CA ALA A 550 8.05 -5.75 -18.34
C ALA A 550 8.95 -5.49 -17.12
N LYS A 551 10.25 -5.82 -17.20
CA LYS A 551 11.21 -5.62 -16.09
C LYS A 551 11.94 -4.29 -16.16
N VAL A 552 11.89 -3.60 -17.30
CA VAL A 552 12.63 -2.36 -17.57
C VAL A 552 14.14 -2.52 -17.27
N PRO A 553 14.86 -3.41 -17.99
CA PRO A 553 16.21 -3.82 -17.64
C PRO A 553 17.23 -2.67 -17.58
N GLY A 554 17.05 -1.62 -18.39
CA GLY A 554 17.89 -0.41 -18.31
C GLY A 554 17.81 0.26 -16.94
N HIS A 555 16.62 0.34 -16.37
CA HIS A 555 16.40 0.90 -15.03
C HIS A 555 16.93 -0.01 -13.94
N VAL A 556 16.77 -1.33 -14.06
CA VAL A 556 17.38 -2.30 -13.13
C VAL A 556 18.90 -2.10 -13.06
N ALA A 557 19.55 -1.85 -14.21
CA ALA A 557 20.98 -1.54 -14.25
C ALA A 557 21.32 -0.19 -13.58
N PHE A 558 20.48 0.84 -13.75
CA PHE A 558 20.65 2.12 -13.03
C PHE A 558 20.60 1.93 -11.52
N TYR A 559 19.63 1.16 -11.00
CA TYR A 559 19.51 0.90 -9.58
C TYR A 559 20.69 0.10 -9.02
N ALA A 560 21.24 -0.84 -9.79
CA ALA A 560 22.41 -1.59 -9.38
C ALA A 560 23.66 -0.69 -9.27
N ARG A 561 23.89 0.18 -10.27
CA ARG A 561 24.95 1.20 -10.22
C ARG A 561 24.77 2.17 -9.06
N PHE A 562 23.54 2.63 -8.81
CA PHE A 562 23.26 3.55 -7.72
C PHE A 562 23.49 2.91 -6.34
N PHE A 563 23.06 1.66 -6.17
CA PHE A 563 23.32 0.91 -4.94
C PHE A 563 24.81 0.70 -4.69
N GLU A 564 25.58 0.35 -5.74
CA GLU A 564 27.02 0.21 -5.67
C GLU A 564 27.71 1.55 -5.31
N ALA A 565 27.33 2.64 -5.98
CA ALA A 565 27.89 3.97 -5.72
C ALA A 565 27.60 4.47 -4.30
N MET A 566 26.44 4.11 -3.73
CA MET A 566 26.11 4.46 -2.35
C MET A 566 26.83 3.59 -1.33
N THR A 567 26.89 2.27 -1.54
CA THR A 567 27.32 1.31 -0.51
C THR A 567 28.76 0.82 -0.67
N GLY A 568 29.35 1.01 -1.84
CA GLY A 568 30.65 0.47 -2.24
C GLY A 568 30.63 -1.02 -2.56
N LYS A 569 29.46 -1.66 -2.60
CA LYS A 569 29.31 -3.09 -2.87
C LYS A 569 29.02 -3.32 -4.36
N PRO A 570 29.91 -4.01 -5.11
CA PRO A 570 29.65 -4.39 -6.49
C PRO A 570 28.35 -5.17 -6.62
N THR A 571 27.44 -4.69 -7.48
CA THR A 571 26.06 -5.18 -7.51
C THR A 571 25.50 -5.25 -8.93
N LYS A 572 24.74 -6.31 -9.23
CA LYS A 572 23.99 -6.47 -10.47
C LYS A 572 22.48 -6.60 -10.18
N GLY A 573 21.65 -6.53 -11.23
CA GLY A 573 20.18 -6.61 -11.10
C GLY A 573 19.68 -7.81 -10.29
N ASP A 574 20.19 -9.02 -10.58
CA ASP A 574 19.80 -10.24 -9.86
C ASP A 574 20.17 -10.18 -8.37
N ASP A 575 21.22 -9.46 -7.99
CA ASP A 575 21.61 -9.31 -6.60
C ASP A 575 20.61 -8.45 -5.83
N LEU A 576 20.02 -7.44 -6.48
CA LEU A 576 18.95 -6.62 -5.92
C LEU A 576 17.72 -7.47 -5.60
N VAL A 577 17.31 -8.32 -6.55
CA VAL A 577 16.16 -9.23 -6.37
C VAL A 577 16.43 -10.24 -5.26
N LYS A 578 17.66 -10.78 -5.16
CA LYS A 578 18.04 -11.69 -4.05
C LYS A 578 17.98 -11.00 -2.68
N MET A 579 18.36 -9.73 -2.58
CA MET A 579 18.25 -8.98 -1.31
C MET A 579 16.80 -8.96 -0.81
N SER A 580 15.86 -8.63 -1.69
CA SER A 580 14.45 -8.55 -1.33
C SER A 580 13.76 -9.90 -1.20
N GLU A 581 14.19 -10.91 -1.94
CA GLU A 581 13.69 -12.28 -1.81
C GLU A 581 13.89 -12.84 -0.39
N LYS A 582 15.02 -12.52 0.26
CA LYS A 582 15.26 -12.86 1.67
C LYS A 582 14.16 -12.29 2.57
N VAL A 583 13.91 -10.99 2.44
CA VAL A 583 12.93 -10.28 3.29
C VAL A 583 11.50 -10.72 2.99
N TYR A 584 11.18 -10.98 1.73
CA TYR A 584 9.86 -11.48 1.32
C TYR A 584 9.57 -12.86 1.95
N ASN A 585 10.53 -13.79 1.91
CA ASN A 585 10.38 -15.10 2.56
C ASN A 585 10.35 -14.97 4.08
N PHE A 586 11.14 -14.06 4.66
CA PHE A 586 11.09 -13.78 6.09
C PHE A 586 9.71 -13.26 6.53
N GLN A 587 9.09 -12.33 5.79
CA GLN A 587 7.74 -11.87 6.10
C GLN A 587 6.70 -12.99 5.96
N ARG A 588 6.84 -13.90 4.97
CA ARG A 588 5.97 -15.09 4.88
C ARG A 588 6.05 -15.95 6.13
N LEU A 589 7.26 -16.19 6.65
CA LEU A 589 7.47 -16.94 7.90
C LEU A 589 6.95 -16.16 9.12
N PHE A 590 7.01 -14.84 9.09
CA PHE A 590 6.42 -13.99 10.13
C PHE A 590 4.89 -14.05 10.14
N ASN A 591 4.25 -14.10 8.98
CA ASN A 591 2.82 -14.39 8.93
C ASN A 591 2.51 -15.73 9.58
N ILE A 592 3.29 -16.78 9.28
CA ILE A 592 3.10 -18.14 9.83
C ILE A 592 3.27 -18.13 11.35
N ARG A 593 4.26 -17.39 11.86
CA ARG A 593 4.43 -17.15 13.30
C ARG A 593 3.19 -16.50 13.91
N GLN A 594 2.56 -15.57 13.21
CA GLN A 594 1.31 -14.90 13.62
C GLN A 594 0.04 -15.73 13.32
N GLY A 595 0.19 -17.00 12.91
CA GLY A 595 -0.91 -17.94 12.71
C GLY A 595 -1.60 -17.86 11.34
N LYS A 596 -1.08 -17.07 10.40
CA LYS A 596 -1.63 -16.90 9.04
C LYS A 596 -0.56 -17.13 7.96
N GLY A 597 -0.91 -17.16 6.68
CA GLY A 597 0.10 -17.34 5.61
C GLY A 597 0.45 -18.80 5.34
N LEU A 598 -0.49 -19.71 5.55
CA LEU A 598 -0.55 -21.01 4.85
C LEU A 598 -1.48 -20.90 3.65
N ARG A 599 -1.49 -21.91 2.77
CA ARG A 599 -2.33 -21.96 1.55
C ARG A 599 -3.80 -21.58 1.78
N LEU A 600 -4.39 -22.01 2.88
CA LEU A 600 -5.76 -21.64 3.28
C LEU A 600 -6.01 -20.13 3.15
N HIS A 601 -5.03 -19.32 3.55
CA HIS A 601 -5.11 -17.85 3.57
C HIS A 601 -4.89 -17.21 2.21
N ASP A 602 -4.54 -17.99 1.19
CA ASP A 602 -4.29 -17.55 -0.18
C ASP A 602 -5.34 -18.09 -1.16
N SER A 603 -6.26 -18.97 -0.72
CA SER A 603 -7.11 -19.75 -1.64
C SER A 603 -8.51 -19.18 -1.90
N PHE A 604 -9.09 -18.52 -0.90
CA PHE A 604 -10.48 -18.04 -0.95
C PHE A 604 -10.51 -16.53 -1.19
N ILE A 605 -10.14 -16.14 -2.41
CA ILE A 605 -10.36 -14.78 -2.91
C ILE A 605 -11.87 -14.58 -3.18
N PRO A 606 -12.43 -13.38 -2.98
CA PRO A 606 -13.82 -13.10 -3.34
C PRO A 606 -14.05 -13.43 -4.82
N TYR A 607 -15.12 -14.17 -5.15
CA TYR A 607 -15.33 -14.62 -6.52
C TYR A 607 -15.41 -13.46 -7.52
N ARG A 608 -15.87 -12.27 -7.10
CA ARG A 608 -15.84 -11.06 -7.95
C ARG A 608 -14.45 -10.67 -8.46
N SER A 609 -13.39 -11.02 -7.73
CA SER A 609 -12.02 -10.80 -8.22
C SER A 609 -11.63 -11.76 -9.35
N ALA A 610 -12.30 -12.90 -9.46
CA ALA A 610 -12.07 -13.90 -10.51
C ALA A 610 -13.10 -13.81 -11.64
N GLY A 611 -14.37 -13.50 -11.39
CA GLY A 611 -15.43 -13.54 -12.39
C GLY A 611 -16.71 -12.77 -12.04
N PRO A 612 -17.74 -12.84 -12.89
CA PRO A 612 -19.03 -12.18 -12.67
C PRO A 612 -19.84 -12.91 -11.58
N VAL A 613 -20.21 -12.24 -10.49
CA VAL A 613 -20.98 -12.88 -9.40
C VAL A 613 -22.44 -13.05 -9.77
N THR A 614 -23.03 -12.01 -10.38
CA THR A 614 -24.45 -11.99 -10.76
C THR A 614 -24.67 -12.30 -12.24
N ASP A 615 -25.88 -12.73 -12.60
CA ASP A 615 -26.27 -12.92 -14.01
C ASP A 615 -26.18 -11.61 -14.81
N TRP A 616 -26.50 -10.48 -14.17
CA TRP A 616 -26.31 -9.16 -14.78
C TRP A 616 -24.84 -8.88 -15.11
N GLU A 617 -23.90 -9.21 -14.21
CA GLU A 617 -22.46 -9.04 -14.49
C GLU A 617 -22.00 -9.97 -15.62
N TYR A 618 -22.59 -11.16 -15.75
CA TYR A 618 -22.31 -12.05 -16.88
C TYR A 618 -22.84 -11.45 -18.18
N GLU A 619 -24.10 -11.02 -18.19
CA GLU A 619 -24.79 -10.47 -19.36
C GLU A 619 -24.15 -9.17 -19.85
N SER A 620 -23.61 -8.35 -18.93
CA SER A 620 -22.90 -7.12 -19.32
C SER A 620 -21.68 -7.39 -20.22
N ARG A 621 -21.18 -8.63 -20.26
CA ARG A 621 -20.09 -9.06 -21.15
C ARG A 621 -20.33 -10.43 -21.77
N GLN A 622 -21.58 -10.74 -22.10
CA GLN A 622 -21.99 -12.08 -22.48
C GLN A 622 -21.13 -12.69 -23.60
N GLU A 623 -20.85 -11.93 -24.67
CA GLU A 623 -20.08 -12.42 -25.81
C GLU A 623 -18.68 -12.93 -25.38
N ARG A 624 -18.00 -12.16 -24.53
CA ARG A 624 -16.68 -12.51 -24.00
C ARG A 624 -16.72 -13.78 -23.15
N TYR A 625 -17.71 -13.90 -22.27
CA TYR A 625 -17.80 -15.05 -21.37
C TYR A 625 -18.25 -16.32 -22.11
N ASP A 626 -19.17 -16.19 -23.07
CA ASP A 626 -19.58 -17.29 -23.95
C ASP A 626 -18.40 -17.80 -24.78
N GLU A 627 -17.52 -16.91 -25.27
CA GLU A 627 -16.30 -17.29 -25.98
C GLU A 627 -15.33 -18.08 -25.07
N GLN A 628 -15.05 -17.59 -23.86
CA GLN A 628 -14.16 -18.28 -22.91
C GLN A 628 -14.66 -19.68 -22.52
N LEU A 629 -15.98 -19.86 -22.38
CA LEU A 629 -16.57 -21.18 -22.13
C LEU A 629 -16.34 -22.13 -23.31
N LYS A 630 -16.53 -21.65 -24.55
CA LYS A 630 -16.30 -22.44 -25.76
C LYS A 630 -14.83 -22.81 -25.93
N GLU A 631 -13.91 -21.86 -25.70
CA GLU A 631 -12.45 -22.11 -25.72
C GLU A 631 -12.03 -23.14 -24.67
N SER A 632 -12.75 -23.21 -23.55
CA SER A 632 -12.56 -24.23 -22.50
C SER A 632 -13.23 -25.57 -22.82
N GLY A 633 -13.80 -25.72 -24.02
CA GLY A 633 -14.44 -26.96 -24.48
C GLY A 633 -15.85 -27.19 -23.95
N ILE A 634 -16.51 -26.19 -23.37
CA ILE A 634 -17.89 -26.29 -22.88
C ILE A 634 -18.87 -25.97 -24.01
N ASN A 635 -19.80 -26.90 -24.28
CA ASN A 635 -20.94 -26.61 -25.13
C ASN A 635 -21.99 -25.80 -24.35
N ILE A 636 -22.25 -24.57 -24.80
CA ILE A 636 -23.17 -23.64 -24.14
C ILE A 636 -24.58 -23.64 -24.73
N ASP A 637 -24.84 -24.42 -25.78
CA ASP A 637 -26.12 -24.45 -26.46
C ASP A 637 -27.23 -24.94 -25.50
N GLY A 638 -28.29 -24.13 -25.36
CA GLY A 638 -29.42 -24.43 -24.49
C GLY A 638 -29.20 -24.13 -23.00
N MET A 639 -28.02 -23.67 -22.59
CA MET A 639 -27.76 -23.24 -21.21
C MET A 639 -28.33 -21.86 -20.92
N SER A 640 -28.94 -21.70 -19.74
CA SER A 640 -29.31 -20.40 -19.17
C SER A 640 -28.09 -19.58 -18.73
N THR A 641 -28.23 -18.26 -18.56
CA THR A 641 -27.16 -17.38 -18.03
C THR A 641 -26.61 -17.92 -16.71
N THR A 642 -27.48 -18.31 -15.78
CA THR A 642 -27.10 -18.84 -14.47
C THR A 642 -26.23 -20.11 -14.59
N GLU A 643 -26.60 -21.03 -15.49
CA GLU A 643 -25.82 -22.26 -15.72
C GLU A 643 -24.45 -21.96 -16.34
N LYS A 644 -24.40 -21.03 -17.31
CA LYS A 644 -23.16 -20.60 -17.93
C LYS A 644 -22.24 -19.92 -16.92
N ASN A 645 -22.78 -19.03 -16.11
CA ASN A 645 -22.01 -18.32 -15.07
C ASN A 645 -21.43 -19.29 -14.04
N LYS A 646 -22.23 -20.28 -13.60
CA LYS A 646 -21.75 -21.36 -12.72
C LYS A 646 -20.59 -22.15 -13.34
N LYS A 647 -20.67 -22.48 -14.63
CA LYS A 647 -19.56 -23.18 -15.33
C LYS A 647 -18.32 -22.32 -15.45
N LEU A 648 -18.49 -21.02 -15.69
CA LEU A 648 -17.37 -20.07 -15.73
C LEU A 648 -16.68 -20.00 -14.36
N ARG A 649 -17.44 -19.98 -13.26
CA ARG A 649 -16.90 -20.02 -11.89
C ARG A 649 -16.01 -21.22 -11.65
N GLU A 650 -16.50 -22.42 -11.96
CA GLU A 650 -15.76 -23.68 -11.81
C GLU A 650 -14.40 -23.61 -12.52
N ILE A 651 -14.37 -23.10 -13.76
CA ILE A 651 -13.15 -22.95 -14.56
C ILE A 651 -12.20 -21.91 -13.96
N ARG A 652 -12.70 -20.73 -13.59
CA ARG A 652 -11.86 -19.62 -13.13
C ARG A 652 -11.22 -19.90 -11.77
N GLU A 653 -11.97 -20.48 -10.84
CA GLU A 653 -11.42 -20.91 -9.55
C GLU A 653 -10.36 -22.00 -9.71
N GLU A 654 -10.55 -22.93 -10.64
CA GLU A 654 -9.55 -23.97 -10.94
C GLU A 654 -8.26 -23.38 -11.50
N ARG A 655 -8.37 -22.42 -12.44
CA ARG A 655 -7.20 -21.72 -12.99
C ARG A 655 -6.42 -20.97 -11.90
N TYR A 656 -7.11 -20.36 -10.93
CA TYR A 656 -6.47 -19.70 -9.81
C TYR A 656 -5.72 -20.68 -8.89
N ARG A 657 -6.30 -21.85 -8.59
CA ARG A 657 -5.65 -22.91 -7.80
C ARG A 657 -4.39 -23.46 -8.50
N LEU A 658 -4.44 -23.65 -9.82
CA LEU A 658 -3.29 -24.05 -10.63
C LEU A 658 -2.19 -22.99 -10.63
N LEU A 659 -2.56 -21.71 -10.78
CA LEU A 659 -1.61 -20.59 -10.73
C LEU A 659 -0.90 -20.52 -9.37
N THR A 660 -1.64 -20.75 -8.28
CA THR A 660 -1.11 -20.77 -6.92
C THR A 660 -0.03 -21.83 -6.77
N ASP A 661 -0.28 -23.06 -7.25
CA ASP A 661 0.73 -24.14 -7.24
C ASP A 661 1.98 -23.76 -8.05
N ALA A 662 1.78 -23.22 -9.26
CA ALA A 662 2.86 -22.81 -10.15
C ALA A 662 3.73 -21.68 -9.55
N ALA A 663 3.11 -20.73 -8.84
CA ALA A 663 3.80 -19.63 -8.17
C ALA A 663 4.55 -20.11 -6.92
N TYR A 664 3.94 -20.95 -6.09
CA TYR A 664 4.59 -21.53 -4.90
C TYR A 664 5.85 -22.31 -5.25
N LYS A 665 5.77 -23.16 -6.30
CA LYS A 665 6.92 -23.92 -6.77
C LYS A 665 8.09 -23.00 -7.16
N ARG A 666 7.82 -21.93 -7.91
CA ARG A 666 8.83 -20.94 -8.32
C ARG A 666 9.45 -20.20 -7.13
N ARG A 667 8.65 -19.88 -6.11
CA ARG A 667 9.10 -19.27 -4.86
C ARG A 667 9.95 -20.23 -4.00
N GLY A 668 9.98 -21.52 -4.30
CA GLY A 668 10.62 -22.54 -3.47
C GLY A 668 9.82 -22.82 -2.19
N TRP A 669 8.49 -22.81 -2.30
CA TRP A 669 7.58 -23.09 -1.20
C TRP A 669 6.95 -24.48 -1.37
N THR A 670 6.44 -25.06 -0.28
CA THR A 670 5.63 -26.28 -0.31
C THR A 670 4.25 -25.99 -0.93
N ARG A 671 3.48 -27.03 -1.26
CA ARG A 671 2.07 -26.85 -1.70
C ARG A 671 1.21 -26.14 -0.65
N ASN A 672 1.59 -26.21 0.63
CA ASN A 672 0.92 -25.49 1.71
C ASN A 672 1.42 -24.04 1.89
N GLY A 673 2.27 -23.55 0.99
CA GLY A 673 2.74 -22.17 0.98
C GLY A 673 3.78 -21.84 2.05
N VAL A 674 4.58 -22.82 2.47
CA VAL A 674 5.67 -22.66 3.45
C VAL A 674 7.00 -22.63 2.71
N PRO A 675 7.89 -21.63 2.90
CA PRO A 675 9.25 -21.71 2.37
C PRO A 675 9.96 -22.99 2.80
N THR A 676 10.56 -23.73 1.86
CA THR A 676 11.24 -24.99 2.19
C THR A 676 12.52 -24.75 2.99
N MET A 677 12.99 -25.76 3.73
CA MET A 677 14.27 -25.69 4.44
C MET A 677 15.43 -25.47 3.46
N GLU A 678 15.36 -26.04 2.25
CA GLU A 678 16.31 -25.78 1.17
C GLU A 678 16.31 -24.29 0.79
N LYS A 679 15.12 -23.69 0.62
CA LYS A 679 14.97 -22.27 0.31
C LYS A 679 15.51 -21.38 1.43
N VAL A 680 15.20 -21.70 2.68
CA VAL A 680 15.68 -20.96 3.86
C VAL A 680 17.21 -20.97 3.96
N LYS A 681 17.85 -22.13 3.75
CA LYS A 681 19.32 -22.24 3.71
C LYS A 681 19.92 -21.48 2.54
N LYS A 682 19.32 -21.60 1.35
CA LYS A 682 19.76 -20.86 0.14
C LYS A 682 19.72 -19.34 0.33
N LEU A 683 18.74 -18.84 1.08
CA LEU A 683 18.61 -17.42 1.41
C LEU A 683 19.46 -16.97 2.60
N GLY A 684 20.06 -17.91 3.34
CA GLY A 684 20.84 -17.64 4.54
C GLY A 684 19.98 -17.09 5.68
N LEU A 685 18.78 -17.64 5.86
CA LEU A 685 17.85 -17.31 6.96
C LEU A 685 17.88 -18.34 8.09
N ASP A 686 18.62 -19.44 7.91
CA ASP A 686 18.75 -20.58 8.83
C ASP A 686 19.54 -20.28 10.11
N TRP A 687 20.22 -19.14 10.17
CA TRP A 687 20.85 -18.66 11.41
C TRP A 687 19.83 -18.13 12.44
N ILE A 688 18.58 -17.90 12.02
CA ILE A 688 17.48 -17.49 12.90
C ILE A 688 16.79 -18.77 13.37
N SER A 689 17.03 -19.18 14.62
CA SER A 689 16.50 -20.44 15.20
C SER A 689 14.99 -20.60 15.01
N GLU A 690 14.24 -19.54 15.23
CA GLU A 690 12.79 -19.52 15.19
C GLU A 690 12.26 -19.68 13.76
N VAL A 691 13.00 -19.22 12.74
CA VAL A 691 12.69 -19.51 11.34
C VAL A 691 12.82 -21.00 11.08
N VAL A 692 13.90 -21.63 11.56
CA VAL A 692 14.12 -23.07 11.42
C VAL A 692 13.02 -23.87 12.11
N ASP A 693 12.62 -23.48 13.32
CA ASP A 693 11.55 -24.13 14.09
C ASP A 693 10.21 -24.06 13.36
N ILE A 694 9.86 -22.90 12.79
CA ILE A 694 8.63 -22.72 12.01
C ILE A 694 8.64 -23.63 10.78
N VAL A 695 9.74 -23.65 10.01
CA VAL A 695 9.81 -24.50 8.81
C VAL A 695 9.71 -25.98 9.19
N ASN A 696 10.45 -26.44 10.21
CA ASN A 696 10.37 -27.83 10.67
C ASN A 696 8.95 -28.23 11.10
N LYS A 697 8.19 -27.30 11.67
CA LYS A 697 6.81 -27.53 12.10
C LYS A 697 5.84 -27.64 10.92
N TYR A 698 6.00 -26.84 9.87
CA TYR A 698 4.97 -26.68 8.82
C TYR A 698 5.35 -27.25 7.46
N GLU A 699 6.61 -27.51 7.16
CA GLU A 699 7.06 -27.97 5.82
C GLU A 699 6.39 -29.30 5.41
N GLY A 700 6.20 -30.23 6.36
CA GLY A 700 5.50 -31.50 6.12
C GLY A 700 3.97 -31.42 6.16
N ALA A 701 3.39 -30.28 6.53
CA ALA A 701 1.95 -30.14 6.70
C ALA A 701 1.22 -30.10 5.35
N GLN A 702 0.23 -30.97 5.17
CA GLN A 702 -0.58 -31.00 3.96
C GLN A 702 -1.58 -29.84 3.93
N PRO A 703 -1.81 -29.23 2.76
CA PRO A 703 -2.85 -28.23 2.60
C PRO A 703 -4.26 -28.85 2.70
N PRO A 704 -5.29 -28.05 3.03
CA PRO A 704 -6.69 -28.48 2.94
C PRO A 704 -7.04 -28.93 1.51
N LYS A 705 -7.83 -30.00 1.37
CA LYS A 705 -8.09 -30.62 0.05
C LYS A 705 -8.86 -29.71 -0.92
N ASP A 706 -9.80 -28.95 -0.40
CA ASP A 706 -10.63 -27.97 -1.10
C ASP A 706 -9.83 -26.77 -1.65
N THR A 707 -8.61 -26.56 -1.15
CA THR A 707 -7.71 -25.53 -1.67
C THR A 707 -6.86 -26.00 -2.85
N LEU A 708 -6.80 -27.30 -3.12
CA LEU A 708 -5.95 -27.87 -4.17
C LEU A 708 -6.66 -27.91 -5.53
N PRO A 709 -5.93 -27.73 -6.64
CA PRO A 709 -6.49 -27.96 -7.96
C PRO A 709 -6.84 -29.44 -8.16
N SER A 710 -7.73 -29.70 -9.12
CA SER A 710 -8.13 -31.04 -9.55
C SER A 710 -7.00 -31.81 -10.25
N SER A 711 -6.05 -31.10 -10.87
CA SER A 711 -4.84 -31.66 -11.50
C SER A 711 -3.56 -31.24 -10.76
N GLU A 712 -2.55 -32.11 -10.78
CA GLU A 712 -1.21 -31.81 -10.26
C GLU A 712 -0.24 -31.29 -11.33
N ASP A 713 -0.68 -31.12 -12.58
CA ASP A 713 0.22 -30.82 -13.70
C ASP A 713 0.99 -29.50 -13.52
N ALA A 714 0.35 -28.48 -12.95
CA ALA A 714 1.02 -27.21 -12.65
C ALA A 714 2.09 -27.34 -11.54
N TRP A 715 1.95 -28.34 -10.67
CA TRP A 715 2.91 -28.63 -9.60
C TRP A 715 4.04 -29.55 -10.05
N ARG A 716 3.79 -30.46 -11.00
CA ARG A 716 4.81 -31.32 -11.62
C ARG A 716 5.76 -30.50 -12.50
#